data_AF-A0A1B4G3S4-F1
#
_entry.id   AF-A0A1B4G3S4-F1
#
_cell.length_a   1.000
_cell.length_b   1.000
_cell.length_c   1.000
_cell.angle_alpha   90.00
_cell.angle_beta   90.00
_cell.angle_gamma   90.00
#
_symmetry.space_group_name_H-M   'P 1'
#
loop_
_entity.id
_entity.type
_entity.pdbx_description
1 polymer ?
#
loop_
_entity_poly.entity_id
_entity_poly.type
_entity_poly.pdbx_seq_one_letter_code
_entity_poly.pdbx_strand_id
1 'polypeptide(L)'
;MQMSDIASFLGLQTNRLFTIETPMKGRSDLVLVDFQCAEGLSQNFEIHVRLASQDPNIELKKLIGQSVSITLQLTDALASSEERYFHGYVANFAHLDNDGGFAVYSATIVPWLWMLSRRRDIRIFQEENTEAILSKVFREYGKIASFEFRLSKGTKNRSYCTQYRETDLEFVERLMQEDGLFFFFEHAKDGHKLIITDNSIAAKPIDGRSPLLQYTKGEALDNLAVVTSFQASRQLESNSVGLKTFDYKAPHARRFVSGGTEVNQGEVPSYEVYDYLGEHGFADSDRGEELTRFRTQALAANSKVFVGTSTSRRLSPCRYFELDDHYDHDNAKPEDRQFLITSVTHSGTNNYQAGEGAATYHCSFTCIRKKIPYRPAFTIERPSIIGPQTAIVVGPEGEEIYTDNLGRVKVQFHWDRLGERNQGSSCWVRVGQPWAGRGFGMIQIPRIGDEVVVIFLDGNPDRPLIISSVYNSGNMPPWGLPANATQSGILTRSTKTGNVNTANAIRFEDKKGAEEVWLHAEKDQRIEVEHDESHWVGNDRSKNIDHDETVHVKHDRTETVDNNETITIGVDRTERVGNNETLTVGGNRNETIEGMENLLIALTSTETVGLAKALTVGGGYQVTVIGAVNTSAGLASAEEVGLSKTTVVGKTYTITAGDRIELKTGSAVLIMESNGHITLRGTQLLIEGSGPVQINGKDVDVN
;
A
#
# COMPACT_ATOMS: atom_id res chain seq x y z
N MET A 1 38.14 -45.30 -53.63
CA MET A 1 38.79 -44.08 -54.12
C MET A 1 39.14 -43.24 -52.88
N GLN A 2 40.42 -43.16 -52.50
CA GLN A 2 40.85 -42.43 -51.30
C GLN A 2 40.79 -40.92 -51.57
N MET A 3 39.76 -40.24 -51.06
CA MET A 3 39.69 -38.76 -51.04
C MET A 3 40.42 -38.24 -49.80
N SER A 4 41.75 -38.18 -49.86
CA SER A 4 42.61 -37.68 -48.77
C SER A 4 42.98 -36.20 -48.91
N ASP A 5 42.33 -35.45 -49.82
CA ASP A 5 42.72 -34.07 -50.13
C ASP A 5 41.70 -33.06 -49.56
N ILE A 6 42.17 -32.07 -48.80
CA ILE A 6 41.33 -31.03 -48.16
C ILE A 6 40.53 -30.23 -49.21
N ALA A 7 41.13 -30.00 -50.39
CA ALA A 7 40.47 -29.32 -51.51
C ALA A 7 39.26 -30.10 -52.07
N SER A 8 39.32 -31.44 -52.04
CA SER A 8 38.24 -32.31 -52.52
C SER A 8 37.03 -32.32 -51.57
N PHE A 9 37.25 -32.15 -50.27
CA PHE A 9 36.21 -32.16 -49.24
C PHE A 9 35.41 -30.85 -49.21
N LEU A 10 36.07 -29.69 -49.33
CA LEU A 10 35.38 -28.40 -49.46
C LEU A 10 34.61 -28.30 -50.78
N GLY A 11 35.12 -28.93 -51.85
CA GLY A 11 34.40 -29.10 -53.11
C GLY A 11 33.05 -29.81 -52.95
N LEU A 12 32.84 -30.60 -51.87
CA LEU A 12 31.55 -31.24 -51.61
C LEU A 12 30.42 -30.24 -51.37
N GLN A 13 30.72 -29.01 -50.91
CA GLN A 13 29.72 -27.97 -50.73
C GLN A 13 29.44 -27.15 -52.02
N THR A 14 30.24 -27.30 -53.08
CA THR A 14 30.03 -26.55 -54.34
C THR A 14 28.81 -27.10 -55.10
N ASN A 15 27.98 -26.21 -55.64
CA ASN A 15 26.75 -26.55 -56.40
C ASN A 15 25.79 -27.49 -55.66
N ARG A 16 25.68 -27.36 -54.33
CA ARG A 16 24.73 -28.15 -53.51
C ARG A 16 23.45 -27.37 -53.22
N LEU A 17 22.36 -28.13 -53.05
CA LEU A 17 21.06 -27.61 -52.65
C LEU A 17 21.13 -26.95 -51.27
N PHE A 18 21.84 -27.60 -50.33
CA PHE A 18 22.14 -27.05 -49.03
C PHE A 18 23.64 -26.90 -48.82
N THR A 19 24.05 -25.79 -48.23
CA THR A 19 25.42 -25.58 -47.74
C THR A 19 25.38 -25.10 -46.29
N ILE A 20 26.48 -25.29 -45.56
CA ILE A 20 26.57 -24.87 -44.16
C ILE A 20 27.89 -24.16 -43.91
N GLU A 21 27.80 -22.98 -43.31
CA GLU A 21 28.92 -22.18 -42.86
C GLU A 21 29.04 -22.30 -41.33
N THR A 22 30.22 -22.75 -40.89
CA THR A 22 30.57 -22.87 -39.47
C THR A 22 31.91 -22.18 -39.18
N PRO A 23 32.20 -21.86 -37.90
CA PRO A 23 33.51 -21.34 -37.50
C PRO A 23 34.66 -22.34 -37.62
N MET A 24 34.36 -23.64 -37.81
CA MET A 24 35.39 -24.65 -38.01
C MET A 24 36.09 -24.44 -39.36
N LYS A 25 37.37 -24.80 -39.43
CA LYS A 25 38.23 -24.65 -40.62
C LYS A 25 39.17 -25.83 -40.79
N GLY A 26 39.54 -26.16 -42.02
CA GLY A 26 40.54 -27.17 -42.33
C GLY A 26 39.98 -28.59 -42.15
N ARG A 27 40.73 -29.49 -41.50
CA ARG A 27 40.26 -30.88 -41.30
C ARG A 27 38.98 -30.97 -40.48
N SER A 28 38.71 -29.99 -39.63
CA SER A 28 37.50 -29.92 -38.82
C SER A 28 36.32 -29.25 -39.54
N ASP A 29 36.45 -28.92 -40.83
CA ASP A 29 35.34 -28.42 -41.63
C ASP A 29 34.16 -29.39 -41.58
N LEU A 30 32.95 -28.83 -41.55
CA LEU A 30 31.69 -29.56 -41.44
C LEU A 30 30.88 -29.37 -42.72
N VAL A 31 30.37 -30.45 -43.29
CA VAL A 31 29.46 -30.44 -44.46
C VAL A 31 28.09 -30.98 -44.07
N LEU A 32 27.02 -30.43 -44.65
CA LEU A 32 25.64 -30.75 -44.28
C LEU A 32 25.14 -32.01 -45.00
N VAL A 33 24.86 -33.07 -44.24
CA VAL A 33 24.32 -34.34 -44.78
C VAL A 33 22.80 -34.33 -44.80
N ASP A 34 22.20 -34.02 -43.65
CA ASP A 34 20.75 -33.95 -43.46
C ASP A 34 20.35 -32.68 -42.73
N PHE A 35 19.18 -32.20 -43.09
CA PHE A 35 18.61 -30.97 -42.60
C PHE A 35 17.15 -31.21 -42.24
N GLN A 36 16.78 -30.83 -41.02
CA GLN A 36 15.38 -30.70 -40.62
C GLN A 36 15.23 -29.39 -39.83
N CYS A 37 14.31 -28.52 -40.24
CA CYS A 37 14.07 -27.23 -39.58
C CYS A 37 12.58 -27.10 -39.30
N ALA A 38 12.21 -26.92 -38.03
CA ALA A 38 10.86 -26.54 -37.64
C ALA A 38 10.84 -25.06 -37.28
N GLU A 39 9.94 -24.28 -37.89
CA GLU A 39 9.76 -22.85 -37.64
C GLU A 39 8.26 -22.50 -37.61
N GLY A 40 7.86 -21.52 -36.81
CA GLY A 40 6.45 -21.15 -36.67
C GLY A 40 6.23 -19.80 -36.01
N LEU A 41 4.99 -19.32 -36.08
CA LEU A 41 4.55 -18.14 -35.35
C LEU A 41 4.54 -18.43 -33.85
N SER A 42 5.13 -17.51 -33.08
CA SER A 42 5.30 -17.61 -31.63
C SER A 42 5.99 -18.90 -31.17
N GLN A 43 6.93 -19.40 -31.97
CA GLN A 43 7.74 -20.58 -31.64
C GLN A 43 9.21 -20.29 -31.95
N ASN A 44 10.10 -20.72 -31.07
CA ASN A 44 11.52 -20.78 -31.40
C ASN A 44 11.73 -21.79 -32.52
N PHE A 45 12.45 -21.41 -33.57
CA PHE A 45 12.83 -22.40 -34.58
C PHE A 45 13.82 -23.40 -33.99
N GLU A 46 13.78 -24.63 -34.47
CA GLU A 46 14.72 -25.67 -34.09
C GLU A 46 15.20 -26.39 -35.35
N ILE A 47 16.52 -26.40 -35.55
CA ILE A 47 17.15 -27.03 -36.71
C ILE A 47 17.99 -28.20 -36.22
N HIS A 48 17.64 -29.39 -36.66
CA HIS A 48 18.44 -30.59 -36.49
C HIS A 48 19.23 -30.85 -37.75
N VAL A 49 20.54 -30.95 -37.60
CA VAL A 49 21.44 -31.27 -38.71
C VAL A 49 22.30 -32.47 -38.41
N ARG A 50 22.54 -33.29 -39.44
CA ARG A 50 23.65 -34.24 -39.47
C ARG A 50 24.77 -33.68 -40.33
N LEU A 51 25.98 -33.77 -39.82
CA LEU A 51 27.18 -33.16 -40.38
C LEU A 51 28.25 -34.24 -40.56
N ALA A 52 29.07 -34.11 -41.60
CA ALA A 52 30.26 -34.94 -41.78
C ALA A 52 31.52 -34.09 -41.69
N SER A 53 32.61 -34.66 -41.14
CA SER A 53 33.93 -34.02 -41.07
C SER A 53 35.06 -35.02 -41.33
N GLN A 54 36.22 -34.53 -41.75
CA GLN A 54 37.46 -35.31 -41.86
C GLN A 54 38.18 -35.47 -40.51
N ASP A 55 37.78 -34.72 -39.50
CA ASP A 55 38.33 -34.76 -38.17
C ASP A 55 37.38 -35.52 -37.23
N PRO A 56 37.75 -36.72 -36.75
CA PRO A 56 36.95 -37.48 -35.79
C PRO A 56 37.07 -36.96 -34.35
N ASN A 57 37.93 -35.98 -34.09
CA ASN A 57 38.26 -35.51 -32.74
C ASN A 57 37.89 -34.03 -32.52
N ILE A 58 36.86 -33.53 -33.20
CA ILE A 58 36.37 -32.17 -32.93
C ILE A 58 35.92 -32.06 -31.47
N GLU A 59 36.59 -31.22 -30.70
CA GLU A 59 36.19 -30.88 -29.33
C GLU A 59 34.80 -30.22 -29.36
N LEU A 60 33.79 -30.87 -28.79
CA LEU A 60 32.39 -30.43 -28.92
C LEU A 60 32.15 -28.99 -28.45
N LYS A 61 32.88 -28.55 -27.41
CA LYS A 61 32.81 -27.18 -26.86
C LYS A 61 33.18 -26.08 -27.86
N LYS A 62 33.90 -26.40 -28.95
CA LYS A 62 34.31 -25.42 -29.98
C LYS A 62 33.13 -24.91 -30.79
N LEU A 63 32.06 -25.70 -30.92
CA LEU A 63 30.89 -25.34 -31.71
C LEU A 63 29.70 -24.91 -30.85
N ILE A 64 29.59 -25.34 -29.59
CA ILE A 64 28.53 -24.91 -28.66
C ILE A 64 28.50 -23.38 -28.54
N GLY A 65 27.30 -22.81 -28.68
CA GLY A 65 27.03 -21.37 -28.61
C GLY A 65 27.51 -20.56 -29.82
N GLN A 66 28.16 -21.19 -30.80
CA GLN A 66 28.61 -20.51 -32.01
C GLN A 66 27.48 -20.34 -33.01
N SER A 67 27.56 -19.26 -33.79
CA SER A 67 26.65 -19.00 -34.91
C SER A 67 26.97 -19.91 -36.10
N VAL A 68 25.93 -20.40 -36.74
CA VAL A 68 25.98 -21.24 -37.93
C VAL A 68 24.94 -20.76 -38.92
N SER A 69 25.26 -20.80 -40.21
CA SER A 69 24.34 -20.40 -41.27
C SER A 69 24.21 -21.53 -42.29
N ILE A 70 22.98 -21.93 -42.58
CA ILE A 70 22.65 -22.91 -43.62
C ILE A 70 22.02 -22.16 -44.79
N THR A 71 22.53 -22.38 -45.99
CA THR A 71 21.99 -21.77 -47.21
C THR A 71 21.25 -22.82 -48.03
N LEU A 72 20.00 -22.51 -48.39
CA LEU A 72 19.14 -23.28 -49.28
C LEU A 72 18.98 -22.54 -50.62
N GLN A 73 19.34 -23.20 -51.72
CA GLN A 73 19.15 -22.67 -53.08
C GLN A 73 17.66 -22.72 -53.47
N LEU A 74 17.07 -21.58 -53.82
CA LEU A 74 15.64 -21.49 -54.15
C LEU A 74 15.31 -21.97 -55.57
N THR A 75 16.31 -22.06 -56.46
CA THR A 75 16.13 -22.49 -57.85
C THR A 75 17.25 -23.44 -58.28
N ASP A 76 16.95 -24.40 -59.15
CA ASP A 76 17.95 -25.33 -59.69
C ASP A 76 18.77 -24.76 -60.86
N ALA A 77 18.56 -23.48 -61.20
CA ALA A 77 19.32 -22.82 -62.25
C ALA A 77 20.76 -22.57 -61.76
N LEU A 78 21.74 -23.17 -62.44
CA LEU A 78 23.20 -23.11 -62.21
C LEU A 78 23.80 -21.68 -62.09
N ALA A 79 23.03 -20.62 -62.30
CA ALA A 79 23.47 -19.22 -62.26
C ALA A 79 22.53 -18.29 -61.44
N SER A 80 21.59 -18.84 -60.68
CA SER A 80 20.70 -18.04 -59.83
C SER A 80 21.37 -17.70 -58.50
N SER A 81 21.20 -16.46 -58.05
CA SER A 81 21.64 -15.97 -56.74
C SER A 81 20.49 -15.92 -55.72
N GLU A 82 19.34 -16.56 -56.01
CA GLU A 82 18.20 -16.58 -55.09
C GLU A 82 18.41 -17.64 -54.01
N GLU A 83 18.89 -17.18 -52.85
CA GLU A 83 19.22 -18.00 -51.69
C GLU A 83 18.27 -17.71 -50.53
N ARG A 84 18.02 -18.73 -49.71
CA ARG A 84 17.41 -18.59 -48.40
C ARG A 84 18.37 -19.04 -47.32
N TYR A 85 18.43 -18.29 -46.22
CA TYR A 85 19.31 -18.60 -45.10
C TYR A 85 18.51 -19.14 -43.91
N PHE A 86 19.14 -20.04 -43.15
CA PHE A 86 18.76 -20.46 -41.82
C PHE A 86 19.95 -20.23 -40.88
N HIS A 87 20.00 -19.04 -40.31
CA HIS A 87 21.00 -18.64 -39.33
C HIS A 87 20.53 -18.95 -37.90
N GLY A 88 21.39 -19.52 -37.05
CA GLY A 88 21.13 -19.70 -35.62
C GLY A 88 22.38 -20.02 -34.80
N TYR A 89 22.19 -20.39 -33.54
CA TYR A 89 23.26 -20.73 -32.60
C TYR A 89 23.18 -22.19 -32.19
N VAL A 90 24.33 -22.86 -32.07
CA VAL A 90 24.38 -24.28 -31.71
C VAL A 90 24.12 -24.47 -30.22
N ALA A 91 22.96 -25.05 -29.86
CA ALA A 91 22.60 -25.37 -28.48
C ALA A 91 23.07 -26.77 -28.05
N ASN A 92 23.18 -27.71 -28.99
CA ASN A 92 23.68 -29.05 -28.75
C ASN A 92 24.58 -29.47 -29.91
N PHE A 93 25.70 -30.13 -29.61
CA PHE A 93 26.61 -30.67 -30.61
C PHE A 93 27.16 -32.01 -30.12
N ALA A 94 27.01 -33.05 -30.91
CA ALA A 94 27.36 -34.41 -30.54
C ALA A 94 28.14 -35.11 -31.67
N HIS A 95 29.07 -35.97 -31.29
CA HIS A 95 29.72 -36.95 -32.18
C HIS A 95 28.87 -38.22 -32.18
N LEU A 96 28.50 -38.71 -33.36
CA LEU A 96 27.60 -39.85 -33.52
C LEU A 96 28.37 -41.13 -33.85
N ASP A 97 29.08 -41.15 -34.98
CA ASP A 97 29.71 -42.35 -35.51
C ASP A 97 30.91 -41.99 -36.39
N ASN A 98 31.72 -42.99 -36.76
CA ASN A 98 32.83 -42.85 -37.70
C ASN A 98 32.84 -44.07 -38.64
N ASP A 99 32.52 -43.84 -39.91
CA ASP A 99 32.36 -44.91 -40.91
C ASP A 99 33.68 -45.36 -41.57
N GLY A 100 34.83 -44.89 -41.05
CA GLY A 100 36.16 -45.15 -41.60
C GLY A 100 36.56 -44.25 -42.77
N GLY A 101 35.65 -43.41 -43.27
CA GLY A 101 35.91 -42.35 -44.25
C GLY A 101 35.73 -40.95 -43.66
N PHE A 102 34.60 -40.69 -43.00
CA PHE A 102 34.27 -39.44 -42.34
C PHE A 102 33.69 -39.67 -40.94
N ALA A 103 33.90 -38.70 -40.06
CA ALA A 103 33.24 -38.65 -38.77
C ALA A 103 31.90 -37.93 -38.89
N VAL A 104 30.87 -38.49 -38.27
CA VAL A 104 29.50 -37.98 -38.30
C VAL A 104 29.20 -37.27 -36.99
N TYR A 105 28.69 -36.05 -37.12
CA TYR A 105 28.27 -35.21 -36.00
C TYR A 105 26.79 -34.84 -36.16
N SER A 106 26.15 -34.43 -35.07
CA SER A 106 24.84 -33.79 -35.10
C SER A 106 24.85 -32.49 -34.33
N ALA A 107 24.09 -31.50 -34.80
CA ALA A 107 23.87 -30.26 -34.07
C ALA A 107 22.38 -29.93 -33.98
N THR A 108 21.99 -29.33 -32.85
CA THR A 108 20.71 -28.61 -32.70
C THR A 108 21.01 -27.12 -32.71
N ILE A 109 20.44 -26.40 -33.68
CA ILE A 109 20.62 -24.97 -33.89
C ILE A 109 19.30 -24.26 -33.57
N VAL A 110 19.38 -23.19 -32.78
CA VAL A 110 18.23 -22.47 -32.20
C VAL A 110 18.39 -20.94 -32.37
N PRO A 111 17.31 -20.15 -32.24
CA PRO A 111 17.42 -18.69 -32.23
C PRO A 111 18.16 -18.17 -31.00
N TRP A 112 18.63 -16.92 -31.05
CA TRP A 112 19.14 -16.24 -29.85
C TRP A 112 18.07 -16.13 -28.76
N LEU A 113 16.78 -16.03 -29.13
CA LEU A 113 15.67 -15.96 -28.19
C LEU A 113 15.64 -17.20 -27.26
N TRP A 114 16.01 -18.37 -27.77
CA TRP A 114 16.10 -19.59 -26.96
C TRP A 114 17.07 -19.47 -25.79
N MET A 115 18.12 -18.65 -25.92
CA MET A 115 19.12 -18.43 -24.85
C MET A 115 18.48 -17.86 -23.58
N LEU A 116 17.33 -17.18 -23.70
CA LEU A 116 16.57 -16.67 -22.55
C LEU A 116 16.04 -17.79 -21.65
N SER A 117 15.92 -19.02 -22.16
CA SER A 117 15.56 -20.18 -21.34
C SER A 117 16.68 -20.62 -20.39
N ARG A 118 17.91 -20.10 -20.55
CA ARG A 118 19.07 -20.45 -19.73
C ARG A 118 19.24 -19.56 -18.50
N ARG A 119 18.44 -18.49 -18.38
CA ARG A 119 18.45 -17.58 -17.23
C ARG A 119 17.07 -17.50 -16.60
N ARG A 120 17.05 -17.50 -15.27
CA ARG A 120 15.88 -17.32 -14.41
C ARG A 120 16.18 -16.20 -13.43
N ASP A 121 15.25 -15.28 -13.23
CA ASP A 121 15.46 -14.10 -12.39
C ASP A 121 14.22 -13.76 -11.55
N ILE A 122 14.40 -12.80 -10.63
CA ILE A 122 13.32 -12.15 -9.90
C ILE A 122 13.56 -10.64 -9.95
N ARG A 123 12.67 -9.90 -10.62
CA ARG A 123 12.81 -8.44 -10.81
C ARG A 123 11.47 -7.77 -11.08
N ILE A 124 11.44 -6.47 -10.79
CA ILE A 124 10.25 -5.63 -10.91
C ILE A 124 10.49 -4.58 -12.00
N PHE A 125 9.47 -4.35 -12.82
CA PHE A 125 9.38 -3.28 -13.81
C PHE A 125 8.20 -2.39 -13.45
N GLN A 126 8.39 -1.07 -13.49
CA GLN A 126 7.37 -0.10 -13.06
C GLN A 126 7.21 1.00 -14.10
N GLU A 127 5.97 1.36 -14.37
CA GLU A 127 5.61 2.41 -15.34
C GLU A 127 6.27 2.19 -16.71
N GLU A 128 6.23 0.94 -17.18
CA GLU A 128 6.77 0.53 -18.47
C GLU A 128 5.73 -0.25 -19.27
N ASN A 129 5.71 -0.04 -20.60
CA ASN A 129 4.94 -0.89 -21.49
C ASN A 129 5.72 -2.16 -21.89
N THR A 130 5.03 -3.10 -22.53
CA THR A 130 5.62 -4.40 -22.87
C THR A 130 6.81 -4.27 -23.81
N GLU A 131 6.77 -3.38 -24.81
CA GLU A 131 7.90 -3.13 -25.71
C GLU A 131 9.18 -2.70 -24.95
N ALA A 132 9.04 -1.82 -23.96
CA ALA A 132 10.14 -1.36 -23.13
C ALA A 132 10.71 -2.49 -22.26
N ILE A 133 9.84 -3.25 -21.59
CA ILE A 133 10.23 -4.39 -20.75
C ILE A 133 10.99 -5.44 -21.59
N LEU A 134 10.40 -5.86 -22.71
CA LEU A 134 11.00 -6.82 -23.63
C LEU A 134 12.37 -6.33 -24.13
N SER A 135 12.47 -5.05 -24.52
CA SER A 135 13.73 -4.45 -24.96
C SER A 135 14.81 -4.49 -23.88
N LYS A 136 14.46 -4.23 -22.61
CA LYS A 136 15.41 -4.31 -21.49
C LYS A 136 15.92 -5.73 -21.30
N VAL A 137 15.01 -6.71 -21.27
CA VAL A 137 15.38 -8.13 -21.12
C VAL A 137 16.27 -8.58 -22.28
N PHE A 138 15.92 -8.25 -23.53
CA PHE A 138 16.70 -8.65 -24.70
C PHE A 138 18.10 -8.04 -24.74
N ARG A 139 18.25 -6.77 -24.34
CA ARG A 139 19.57 -6.09 -24.36
C ARG A 139 20.59 -6.72 -23.41
N GLU A 140 20.15 -7.45 -22.39
CA GLU A 140 21.05 -8.19 -21.49
C GLU A 140 21.80 -9.33 -22.20
N TYR A 141 21.33 -9.78 -23.36
CA TYR A 141 21.97 -10.78 -24.20
C TYR A 141 22.96 -10.17 -25.20
N GLY A 142 23.21 -8.85 -25.12
CA GLY A 142 24.27 -8.18 -25.87
C GLY A 142 24.12 -8.30 -27.39
N LYS A 143 25.22 -8.60 -28.09
CA LYS A 143 25.29 -8.54 -29.56
C LYS A 143 24.46 -9.61 -30.28
N ILE A 144 24.09 -10.70 -29.60
CA ILE A 144 23.28 -11.76 -30.24
C ILE A 144 21.80 -11.39 -30.31
N ALA A 145 21.34 -10.45 -29.48
CA ALA A 145 19.95 -10.00 -29.46
C ALA A 145 19.67 -9.02 -30.60
N SER A 146 19.03 -9.52 -31.65
CA SER A 146 18.56 -8.73 -32.79
C SER A 146 17.04 -8.85 -32.90
N PHE A 147 16.33 -7.74 -32.73
CA PHE A 147 14.88 -7.70 -32.72
C PHE A 147 14.31 -6.41 -33.31
N GLU A 148 13.04 -6.46 -33.73
CA GLU A 148 12.30 -5.33 -34.27
C GLU A 148 10.81 -5.44 -33.93
N PHE A 149 10.22 -4.33 -33.50
CA PHE A 149 8.79 -4.22 -33.25
C PHE A 149 8.11 -3.66 -34.51
N ARG A 150 7.17 -4.42 -35.08
CA ARG A 150 6.30 -4.02 -36.20
C ARG A 150 4.85 -4.01 -35.74
N LEU A 151 4.54 -3.12 -34.81
CA LEU A 151 3.22 -3.03 -34.19
C LEU A 151 2.33 -2.03 -34.95
N SER A 152 1.04 -2.35 -35.06
CA SER A 152 0.02 -1.45 -35.58
C SER A 152 -0.31 -0.36 -34.55
N LYS A 153 -0.20 -0.69 -33.26
CA LYS A 153 -0.39 0.25 -32.14
C LYS A 153 0.58 -0.10 -31.00
N GLY A 154 1.09 0.92 -30.31
CA GLY A 154 1.94 0.73 -29.14
C GLY A 154 1.19 0.05 -27.98
N THR A 155 1.92 -0.74 -27.21
CA THR A 155 1.43 -1.47 -26.04
C THR A 155 1.11 -0.54 -24.87
N LYS A 156 0.18 -0.96 -24.00
CA LYS A 156 -0.25 -0.16 -22.84
C LYS A 156 0.79 -0.18 -21.73
N ASN A 157 0.87 0.93 -21.00
CA ASN A 157 1.73 1.06 -19.83
C ASN A 157 1.28 0.10 -18.71
N ARG A 158 2.24 -0.56 -18.06
CA ARG A 158 2.03 -1.40 -16.89
C ARG A 158 2.61 -0.66 -15.68
N SER A 159 1.75 -0.33 -14.71
CA SER A 159 2.21 0.37 -13.50
C SER A 159 3.15 -0.50 -12.67
N TYR A 160 2.93 -1.82 -12.67
CA TYR A 160 3.73 -2.77 -11.91
C TYR A 160 3.71 -4.13 -12.62
N CYS A 161 4.88 -4.68 -12.91
CA CYS A 161 5.04 -5.98 -13.55
C CYS A 161 6.27 -6.71 -12.99
N THR A 162 6.09 -7.94 -12.56
CA THR A 162 7.12 -8.73 -11.87
C THR A 162 7.46 -9.94 -12.73
N GLN A 163 8.75 -10.14 -12.98
CA GLN A 163 9.27 -11.45 -13.33
C GLN A 163 9.51 -12.19 -12.02
N TYR A 164 8.82 -13.29 -11.78
CA TYR A 164 8.93 -14.02 -10.51
C TYR A 164 9.22 -15.49 -10.72
N ARG A 165 10.47 -15.90 -10.49
CA ARG A 165 10.91 -17.30 -10.56
C ARG A 165 10.48 -17.95 -11.89
N GLU A 166 10.57 -17.23 -12.99
CA GLU A 166 10.36 -17.75 -14.35
C GLU A 166 11.60 -17.42 -15.18
N THR A 167 11.87 -18.20 -16.22
CA THR A 167 12.96 -17.90 -17.14
C THR A 167 12.69 -16.59 -17.86
N ASP A 168 13.75 -15.96 -18.39
CA ASP A 168 13.57 -14.77 -19.21
C ASP A 168 12.69 -15.08 -20.43
N LEU A 169 12.73 -16.32 -20.94
CA LEU A 169 11.94 -16.75 -22.10
C LEU A 169 10.45 -16.83 -21.77
N GLU A 170 10.11 -17.54 -20.70
CA GLU A 170 8.72 -17.64 -20.23
C GLU A 170 8.15 -16.27 -19.92
N PHE A 171 8.94 -15.38 -19.30
CA PHE A 171 8.52 -14.02 -19.00
C PHE A 171 8.15 -13.23 -20.26
N VAL A 172 9.06 -13.19 -21.25
CA VAL A 172 8.82 -12.41 -22.48
C VAL A 172 7.68 -12.98 -23.30
N GLU A 173 7.59 -14.30 -23.43
CA GLU A 173 6.52 -14.96 -24.18
C GLU A 173 5.17 -14.78 -23.49
N ARG A 174 5.12 -14.85 -22.15
CA ARG A 174 3.90 -14.56 -21.38
C ARG A 174 3.42 -13.13 -21.61
N LEU A 175 4.32 -12.13 -21.55
CA LEU A 175 3.94 -10.74 -21.81
C LEU A 175 3.48 -10.52 -23.25
N MET A 176 4.11 -11.17 -24.23
CA MET A 176 3.63 -11.15 -25.61
C MET A 176 2.22 -11.74 -25.74
N GLN A 177 1.96 -12.91 -25.12
CA GLN A 177 0.62 -13.52 -25.10
C GLN A 177 -0.42 -12.60 -24.46
N GLU A 178 -0.11 -12.01 -23.29
CA GLU A 178 -0.99 -11.07 -22.59
C GLU A 178 -1.39 -9.84 -23.43
N ASP A 179 -0.47 -9.33 -24.25
CA ASP A 179 -0.70 -8.19 -25.14
C ASP A 179 -1.10 -8.57 -26.57
N GLY A 180 -1.38 -9.85 -26.83
CA GLY A 180 -1.78 -10.33 -28.15
C GLY A 180 -0.69 -10.15 -29.21
N LEU A 181 0.57 -10.06 -28.80
CA LEU A 181 1.73 -10.00 -29.68
C LEU A 181 2.16 -11.42 -30.05
N PHE A 182 2.61 -11.59 -31.29
CA PHE A 182 3.25 -12.81 -31.74
C PHE A 182 4.58 -12.47 -32.41
N PHE A 183 5.42 -13.48 -32.58
CA PHE A 183 6.73 -13.29 -33.19
C PHE A 183 7.05 -14.32 -34.26
N PHE A 184 8.04 -14.01 -35.09
CA PHE A 184 8.67 -14.91 -36.05
C PHE A 184 10.10 -14.44 -36.31
N PHE A 185 10.87 -15.20 -37.10
CA PHE A 185 12.26 -14.88 -37.41
C PHE A 185 12.45 -14.54 -38.88
N GLU A 186 13.18 -13.46 -39.15
CA GLU A 186 13.71 -13.16 -40.48
C GLU A 186 15.20 -13.48 -40.50
N HIS A 187 15.59 -14.43 -41.36
CA HIS A 187 16.98 -14.85 -41.50
C HIS A 187 17.69 -14.07 -42.60
N ALA A 188 18.94 -13.75 -42.34
CA ALA A 188 19.92 -13.23 -43.28
C ALA A 188 21.16 -14.14 -43.22
N LYS A 189 22.12 -13.90 -44.12
CA LYS A 189 23.33 -14.71 -44.22
C LYS A 189 24.10 -14.80 -42.90
N ASP A 190 24.33 -13.65 -42.25
CA ASP A 190 25.18 -13.53 -41.06
C ASP A 190 24.37 -13.24 -39.78
N GLY A 191 23.07 -13.51 -39.77
CA GLY A 191 22.21 -13.16 -38.63
C GLY A 191 20.76 -13.56 -38.80
N HIS A 192 19.99 -13.56 -37.71
CA HIS A 192 18.53 -13.59 -37.76
C HIS A 192 17.97 -12.50 -36.86
N LYS A 193 16.79 -11.98 -37.20
CA LYS A 193 16.09 -10.97 -36.42
C LYS A 193 14.76 -11.53 -35.92
N LEU A 194 14.50 -11.35 -34.63
CA LEU A 194 13.19 -11.59 -34.03
C LEU A 194 12.24 -10.44 -34.40
N ILE A 195 11.18 -10.73 -35.14
CA ILE A 195 10.16 -9.74 -35.47
C ILE A 195 8.97 -9.96 -34.54
N ILE A 196 8.57 -8.91 -33.81
CA ILE A 196 7.41 -8.93 -32.92
C ILE A 196 6.32 -8.05 -33.52
N THR A 197 5.11 -8.57 -33.68
CA THR A 197 4.00 -7.88 -34.35
C THR A 197 2.65 -8.23 -33.73
N ASP A 198 1.63 -7.42 -34.03
CA ASP A 198 0.25 -7.58 -33.61
C ASP A 198 -0.70 -7.81 -34.80
N ASN A 199 -0.20 -7.91 -36.03
CA ASN A 199 -1.05 -7.89 -37.22
C ASN A 199 -0.62 -8.90 -38.28
N SER A 200 -1.26 -10.07 -38.26
CA SER A 200 -0.98 -11.15 -39.21
C SER A 200 -1.64 -10.94 -40.58
N ILE A 201 -2.68 -10.12 -40.67
CA ILE A 201 -3.43 -9.90 -41.92
C ILE A 201 -2.58 -9.06 -42.89
N ALA A 202 -1.68 -8.23 -42.36
CA ALA A 202 -0.68 -7.48 -43.12
C ALA A 202 0.52 -8.32 -43.60
N ALA A 203 0.49 -9.65 -43.40
CA ALA A 203 1.55 -10.53 -43.87
C ALA A 203 1.83 -10.36 -45.37
N LYS A 204 3.11 -10.31 -45.72
CA LYS A 204 3.60 -10.25 -47.10
C LYS A 204 3.44 -11.62 -47.80
N PRO A 205 3.34 -11.66 -49.13
CA PRO A 205 3.37 -12.92 -49.86
C PRO A 205 4.72 -13.63 -49.67
N ILE A 206 4.76 -14.94 -49.87
CA ILE A 206 6.02 -15.70 -49.93
C ILE A 206 7.00 -15.04 -50.90
N ASP A 207 8.27 -14.91 -50.48
CA ASP A 207 9.28 -14.15 -51.21
C ASP A 207 9.52 -14.78 -52.59
N GLY A 208 9.70 -13.99 -53.66
CA GLY A 208 9.83 -14.45 -55.05
C GLY A 208 8.83 -13.80 -56.00
N ARG A 209 8.73 -14.27 -57.25
CA ARG A 209 7.98 -13.59 -58.32
C ARG A 209 6.45 -13.62 -58.19
N SER A 210 5.90 -14.65 -57.54
CA SER A 210 4.45 -14.85 -57.42
C SER A 210 4.08 -15.53 -56.09
N PRO A 211 2.96 -15.14 -55.45
CA PRO A 211 2.40 -15.85 -54.30
C PRO A 211 1.72 -17.17 -54.67
N LEU A 212 1.45 -17.41 -55.95
CA LEU A 212 0.71 -18.58 -56.42
C LEU A 212 1.54 -19.85 -56.26
N LEU A 213 0.93 -20.88 -55.67
CA LEU A 213 1.43 -22.24 -55.64
C LEU A 213 0.36 -23.19 -56.18
N GLN A 214 0.73 -23.89 -57.25
CA GLN A 214 -0.15 -24.88 -57.87
C GLN A 214 -0.27 -26.12 -56.98
N TYR A 215 -1.48 -26.67 -56.88
CA TYR A 215 -1.76 -27.97 -56.30
C TYR A 215 -1.68 -29.06 -57.36
N THR A 216 -0.96 -30.16 -57.07
CA THR A 216 -0.94 -31.33 -57.94
C THR A 216 -0.72 -32.62 -57.16
N LYS A 217 -1.41 -33.69 -57.57
CA LYS A 217 -1.22 -35.07 -57.05
C LYS A 217 -0.35 -35.93 -57.96
N GLY A 218 0.05 -35.42 -59.14
CA GLY A 218 0.91 -36.16 -60.07
C GLY A 218 2.32 -36.36 -59.52
N GLU A 219 3.16 -37.12 -60.22
CA GLU A 219 4.62 -37.09 -59.99
C GLU A 219 5.09 -35.66 -60.21
N ALA A 220 5.21 -34.90 -59.12
CA ALA A 220 5.82 -33.59 -59.15
C ALA A 220 7.25 -33.82 -59.64
N LEU A 221 7.61 -33.22 -60.77
CA LEU A 221 9.01 -33.10 -61.15
C LEU A 221 9.71 -32.37 -59.98
N ASP A 222 10.81 -32.93 -59.47
CA ASP A 222 11.55 -32.41 -58.30
C ASP A 222 11.91 -30.91 -58.43
N ASN A 223 11.85 -30.36 -59.65
CA ASN A 223 12.20 -29.00 -60.00
C ASN A 223 11.02 -28.00 -59.96
N LEU A 224 9.78 -28.44 -59.69
CA LEU A 224 8.60 -27.56 -59.61
C LEU A 224 8.20 -27.30 -58.15
N ALA A 225 8.00 -26.01 -57.81
CA ALA A 225 7.50 -25.60 -56.50
C ALA A 225 5.96 -25.73 -56.44
N VAL A 226 5.47 -26.86 -55.92
CA VAL A 226 4.03 -27.20 -55.89
C VAL A 226 3.57 -27.65 -54.51
N VAL A 227 2.26 -27.58 -54.26
CA VAL A 227 1.61 -28.20 -53.10
C VAL A 227 1.15 -29.60 -53.51
N THR A 228 1.59 -30.62 -52.78
CA THR A 228 1.33 -32.03 -53.10
C THR A 228 0.22 -32.65 -52.25
N SER A 229 -0.03 -32.06 -51.07
CA SER A 229 -1.15 -32.41 -50.19
C SER A 229 -1.68 -31.13 -49.56
N PHE A 230 -3.00 -31.02 -49.43
CA PHE A 230 -3.65 -29.92 -48.76
C PHE A 230 -4.97 -30.41 -48.16
N GLN A 231 -5.13 -30.24 -46.86
CA GLN A 231 -6.25 -30.79 -46.09
C GLN A 231 -6.74 -29.75 -45.10
N ALA A 232 -8.06 -29.62 -44.98
CA ALA A 232 -8.67 -28.78 -43.95
C ALA A 232 -8.98 -29.62 -42.71
N SER A 233 -8.61 -29.12 -41.53
CA SER A 233 -9.03 -29.65 -40.24
C SER A 233 -9.84 -28.60 -39.49
N ARG A 234 -10.91 -29.04 -38.82
CA ARG A 234 -11.73 -28.17 -37.99
C ARG A 234 -11.90 -28.85 -36.63
N GLN A 235 -11.72 -28.07 -35.57
CA GLN A 235 -11.89 -28.50 -34.20
C GLN A 235 -12.93 -27.61 -33.51
N LEU A 236 -13.71 -28.21 -32.61
CA LEU A 236 -14.62 -27.46 -31.76
C LEU A 236 -13.82 -26.66 -30.74
N GLU A 237 -14.01 -25.35 -30.74
CA GLU A 237 -13.38 -24.40 -29.83
C GLU A 237 -14.45 -23.60 -29.07
N SER A 238 -14.07 -23.03 -27.93
CA SER A 238 -14.94 -22.05 -27.25
C SER A 238 -15.28 -20.89 -28.19
N ASN A 239 -16.54 -20.45 -28.17
CA ASN A 239 -17.05 -19.47 -29.12
C ASN A 239 -17.32 -18.09 -28.53
N SER A 240 -17.23 -17.93 -27.21
CA SER A 240 -17.24 -16.64 -26.52
C SER A 240 -16.23 -16.58 -25.38
N VAL A 241 -15.81 -15.36 -25.04
CA VAL A 241 -14.95 -15.06 -23.90
C VAL A 241 -15.59 -13.94 -23.09
N GLY A 242 -15.62 -14.10 -21.76
CA GLY A 242 -16.07 -13.09 -20.80
C GLY A 242 -14.97 -12.77 -19.80
N LEU A 243 -14.59 -11.50 -19.67
CA LEU A 243 -13.54 -11.05 -18.73
C LEU A 243 -14.11 -10.10 -17.68
N LYS A 244 -13.72 -10.31 -16.42
CA LYS A 244 -14.10 -9.44 -15.30
C LYS A 244 -12.86 -8.98 -14.52
N THR A 245 -12.90 -7.75 -14.03
CA THR A 245 -11.90 -7.20 -13.10
C THR A 245 -12.56 -6.40 -11.99
N PHE A 246 -11.83 -6.21 -10.89
CA PHE A 246 -12.20 -5.25 -9.84
C PHE A 246 -11.15 -4.13 -9.75
N ASP A 247 -11.55 -2.94 -9.29
CA ASP A 247 -10.65 -1.82 -9.04
C ASP A 247 -11.14 -1.06 -7.80
N TYR A 248 -10.37 -1.12 -6.72
CA TYR A 248 -10.75 -0.47 -5.46
C TYR A 248 -10.74 1.06 -5.57
N LYS A 249 -10.12 1.65 -6.59
CA LYS A 249 -10.20 3.11 -6.86
C LYS A 249 -11.53 3.49 -7.51
N ALA A 250 -12.24 2.53 -8.08
CA ALA A 250 -13.56 2.71 -8.69
C ALA A 250 -14.47 1.51 -8.35
N PRO A 251 -14.79 1.26 -7.06
CA PRO A 251 -15.39 0.00 -6.60
C PRO A 251 -16.81 -0.25 -7.14
N HIS A 252 -17.49 0.79 -7.64
CA HIS A 252 -18.81 0.71 -8.26
C HIS A 252 -18.75 0.59 -9.79
N ALA A 253 -17.58 0.72 -10.41
CA ALA A 253 -17.42 0.54 -11.84
C ALA A 253 -17.66 -0.94 -12.20
N ARG A 254 -18.73 -1.21 -12.94
CA ARG A 254 -19.00 -2.55 -13.47
C ARG A 254 -18.05 -2.83 -14.62
N ARG A 255 -16.92 -3.46 -14.33
CA ARG A 255 -15.92 -3.85 -15.32
C ARG A 255 -16.07 -5.32 -15.70
N PHE A 256 -17.00 -5.57 -16.62
CA PHE A 256 -17.20 -6.84 -17.28
C PHE A 256 -17.35 -6.57 -18.78
N VAL A 257 -16.66 -7.37 -19.59
CA VAL A 257 -16.65 -7.30 -21.05
C VAL A 257 -16.78 -8.72 -21.59
N SER A 258 -17.44 -8.88 -22.73
CA SER A 258 -17.53 -10.17 -23.41
C SER A 258 -17.52 -10.00 -24.92
N GLY A 259 -17.13 -11.07 -25.62
CA GLY A 259 -17.01 -11.05 -27.08
C GLY A 259 -17.06 -12.46 -27.67
N GLY A 260 -17.56 -12.57 -28.89
CA GLY A 260 -17.59 -13.81 -29.67
C GLY A 260 -16.34 -13.97 -30.54
N THR A 261 -16.09 -15.21 -30.99
CA THR A 261 -15.04 -15.51 -31.99
C THR A 261 -15.41 -15.09 -33.41
N GLU A 262 -16.68 -14.76 -33.67
CA GLU A 262 -17.26 -14.47 -35.00
C GLU A 262 -17.11 -15.61 -36.02
N VAL A 263 -16.50 -16.74 -35.63
CA VAL A 263 -16.38 -17.93 -36.46
C VAL A 263 -17.62 -18.80 -36.32
N ASN A 264 -18.31 -19.04 -37.43
CA ASN A 264 -19.37 -20.04 -37.46
C ASN A 264 -18.76 -21.44 -37.27
N GLN A 265 -19.15 -22.13 -36.20
CA GLN A 265 -18.71 -23.49 -35.86
C GLN A 265 -19.76 -24.58 -36.18
N GLY A 266 -20.82 -24.22 -36.91
CA GLY A 266 -21.95 -25.10 -37.21
C GLY A 266 -23.03 -25.03 -36.13
N GLU A 267 -23.89 -26.05 -36.09
CA GLU A 267 -24.96 -26.20 -35.09
C GLU A 267 -24.37 -26.73 -33.77
N VAL A 268 -23.65 -25.87 -33.05
CA VAL A 268 -23.03 -26.20 -31.76
C VAL A 268 -23.52 -25.26 -30.65
N PRO A 269 -23.63 -25.71 -29.40
CA PRO A 269 -23.94 -24.85 -28.26
C PRO A 269 -22.92 -23.71 -28.08
N SER A 270 -23.30 -22.69 -27.33
CA SER A 270 -22.35 -21.67 -26.88
C SER A 270 -21.46 -22.21 -25.76
N TYR A 271 -20.15 -22.20 -25.97
CA TYR A 271 -19.13 -22.56 -24.98
C TYR A 271 -18.33 -21.30 -24.64
N GLU A 272 -18.57 -20.76 -23.45
CA GLU A 272 -17.92 -19.56 -22.95
C GLU A 272 -16.65 -19.90 -22.15
N VAL A 273 -15.57 -19.16 -22.40
CA VAL A 273 -14.45 -19.05 -21.47
C VAL A 273 -14.64 -17.79 -20.63
N TYR A 274 -15.05 -17.96 -19.38
CA TYR A 274 -15.14 -16.87 -18.42
C TYR A 274 -13.88 -16.82 -17.53
N ASP A 275 -13.29 -15.64 -17.38
CA ASP A 275 -12.10 -15.45 -16.55
C ASP A 275 -12.22 -14.17 -15.70
N TYR A 276 -11.96 -14.32 -14.39
CA TYR A 276 -11.80 -13.20 -13.49
C TYR A 276 -10.32 -12.86 -13.40
N LEU A 277 -9.94 -11.75 -14.04
CA LEU A 277 -8.55 -11.33 -14.08
C LEU A 277 -8.04 -10.78 -12.76
N GLY A 278 -8.85 -10.72 -11.69
CA GLY A 278 -8.48 -10.18 -10.38
C GLY A 278 -8.52 -8.66 -10.29
N GLU A 279 -7.81 -8.08 -9.32
CA GLU A 279 -7.73 -6.61 -9.16
C GLU A 279 -6.87 -5.95 -10.25
N HIS A 280 -7.34 -4.85 -10.82
CA HIS A 280 -6.61 -4.11 -11.88
C HIS A 280 -6.20 -4.96 -13.09
N GLY A 281 -6.96 -6.02 -13.43
CA GLY A 281 -6.71 -6.82 -14.64
C GLY A 281 -6.80 -5.99 -15.94
N PHE A 282 -7.67 -4.97 -15.95
CA PHE A 282 -7.66 -3.90 -16.95
C PHE A 282 -8.16 -2.57 -16.37
N ALA A 283 -7.63 -1.47 -16.90
CA ALA A 283 -7.88 -0.12 -16.40
C ALA A 283 -9.28 0.42 -16.78
N ASP A 284 -9.80 0.04 -17.94
CA ASP A 284 -11.06 0.54 -18.51
C ASP A 284 -11.69 -0.50 -19.45
N SER A 285 -12.93 -0.24 -19.88
CA SER A 285 -13.67 -1.15 -20.77
C SER A 285 -12.98 -1.32 -22.12
N ASP A 286 -12.40 -0.26 -22.70
CA ASP A 286 -11.68 -0.32 -23.97
C ASP A 286 -10.53 -1.34 -23.93
N ARG A 287 -9.74 -1.32 -22.85
CA ARG A 287 -8.69 -2.32 -22.66
C ARG A 287 -9.27 -3.72 -22.41
N GLY A 288 -10.36 -3.82 -21.66
CA GLY A 288 -11.06 -5.09 -21.48
C GLY A 288 -11.52 -5.71 -22.80
N GLU A 289 -12.13 -4.92 -23.68
CA GLU A 289 -12.59 -5.34 -25.00
C GLU A 289 -11.42 -5.76 -25.89
N GLU A 290 -10.30 -5.04 -25.82
CA GLU A 290 -9.07 -5.41 -26.53
C GLU A 290 -8.51 -6.77 -26.08
N LEU A 291 -8.44 -7.03 -24.77
CA LEU A 291 -8.00 -8.33 -24.22
C LEU A 291 -8.96 -9.46 -24.60
N THR A 292 -10.27 -9.20 -24.52
CA THR A 292 -11.31 -10.15 -24.94
C THR A 292 -11.13 -10.51 -26.40
N ARG A 293 -10.93 -9.51 -27.27
CA ARG A 293 -10.67 -9.71 -28.70
C ARG A 293 -9.41 -10.53 -28.96
N PHE A 294 -8.33 -10.32 -28.20
CA PHE A 294 -7.12 -11.13 -28.37
C PHE A 294 -7.38 -12.61 -28.06
N ARG A 295 -8.12 -12.90 -26.99
CA ARG A 295 -8.50 -14.28 -26.63
C ARG A 295 -9.45 -14.90 -27.64
N THR A 296 -10.46 -14.16 -28.13
CA THR A 296 -11.38 -14.68 -29.14
C THR A 296 -10.70 -14.91 -30.49
N GLN A 297 -9.75 -14.05 -30.88
CA GLN A 297 -8.95 -14.25 -32.10
C GLN A 297 -8.02 -15.45 -31.99
N ALA A 298 -7.44 -15.72 -30.81
CA ALA A 298 -6.61 -16.91 -30.59
C ALA A 298 -7.44 -18.21 -30.74
N LEU A 299 -8.65 -18.24 -30.18
CA LEU A 299 -9.60 -19.35 -30.34
C LEU A 299 -10.02 -19.50 -31.82
N ALA A 300 -10.34 -18.39 -32.49
CA ALA A 300 -10.72 -18.38 -33.90
C ALA A 300 -9.63 -18.96 -34.80
N ALA A 301 -8.35 -18.59 -34.56
CA ALA A 301 -7.21 -19.06 -35.33
C ALA A 301 -6.99 -20.59 -35.23
N ASN A 302 -7.34 -21.21 -34.10
CA ASN A 302 -7.21 -22.65 -33.89
C ASN A 302 -8.44 -23.45 -34.35
N SER A 303 -9.59 -22.81 -34.52
CA SER A 303 -10.85 -23.50 -34.87
C SER A 303 -10.83 -24.20 -36.24
N LYS A 304 -10.17 -23.62 -37.25
CA LYS A 304 -10.03 -24.20 -38.59
C LYS A 304 -8.64 -23.93 -39.16
N VAL A 305 -7.86 -24.99 -39.31
CA VAL A 305 -6.51 -24.97 -39.86
C VAL A 305 -6.43 -25.77 -41.15
N PHE A 306 -5.42 -25.52 -41.94
CA PHE A 306 -5.10 -26.28 -43.15
C PHE A 306 -3.69 -26.83 -43.02
N VAL A 307 -3.53 -28.11 -43.33
CA VAL A 307 -2.25 -28.83 -43.25
C VAL A 307 -1.92 -29.36 -44.63
N GLY A 308 -0.66 -29.22 -45.05
CA GLY A 308 -0.23 -29.65 -46.36
C GLY A 308 1.23 -30.03 -46.45
N THR A 309 1.60 -30.59 -47.60
CA THR A 309 2.99 -30.88 -47.99
C THR A 309 3.32 -30.16 -49.29
N SER A 310 4.56 -29.73 -49.44
CA SER A 310 5.03 -28.99 -50.61
C SER A 310 6.50 -29.23 -50.91
N THR A 311 6.86 -29.15 -52.19
CA THR A 311 8.25 -29.10 -52.67
C THR A 311 8.78 -27.66 -52.74
N SER A 312 7.95 -26.65 -52.41
CA SER A 312 8.33 -25.24 -52.46
C SER A 312 9.33 -24.88 -51.34
N ARG A 313 10.49 -24.37 -51.76
CA ARG A 313 11.57 -23.91 -50.87
C ARG A 313 11.30 -22.54 -50.23
N ARG A 314 10.22 -21.88 -50.66
CA ARG A 314 9.88 -20.47 -50.35
C ARG A 314 8.93 -20.30 -49.15
N LEU A 315 8.32 -21.38 -48.67
CA LEU A 315 7.35 -21.32 -47.55
C LEU A 315 8.03 -20.89 -46.26
N SER A 316 7.53 -19.84 -45.61
CA SER A 316 8.09 -19.30 -44.36
C SER A 316 6.95 -18.80 -43.45
N PRO A 317 7.06 -18.90 -42.11
CA PRO A 317 6.10 -18.31 -41.17
C PRO A 317 5.88 -16.83 -41.42
N CYS A 318 4.67 -16.35 -41.10
CA CYS A 318 4.26 -14.95 -41.32
C CYS A 318 4.32 -14.48 -42.79
N ARG A 319 4.32 -15.42 -43.75
CA ARG A 319 4.05 -15.18 -45.17
C ARG A 319 2.76 -15.86 -45.58
N TYR A 320 2.15 -15.38 -46.66
CA TYR A 320 1.01 -16.07 -47.27
C TYR A 320 1.33 -16.56 -48.69
N PHE A 321 0.67 -17.64 -49.09
CA PHE A 321 0.62 -18.07 -50.48
C PHE A 321 -0.83 -18.07 -50.96
N GLU A 322 -1.03 -18.05 -52.28
CA GLU A 322 -2.33 -18.26 -52.91
C GLU A 322 -2.35 -19.65 -53.54
N LEU A 323 -3.31 -20.49 -53.13
CA LEU A 323 -3.45 -21.85 -53.63
C LEU A 323 -4.21 -21.84 -54.96
N ASP A 324 -3.67 -22.54 -55.96
CA ASP A 324 -4.22 -22.64 -57.31
C ASP A 324 -4.39 -24.11 -57.73
N ASP A 325 -5.32 -24.40 -58.65
CA ASP A 325 -5.68 -25.75 -59.12
C ASP A 325 -6.04 -26.76 -58.01
N HIS A 326 -6.63 -26.30 -56.90
CA HIS A 326 -7.15 -27.16 -55.84
C HIS A 326 -8.67 -27.29 -55.94
N TYR A 327 -9.15 -28.52 -56.11
CA TYR A 327 -10.57 -28.88 -56.32
C TYR A 327 -11.57 -28.24 -55.32
N ASP A 328 -11.22 -28.11 -54.03
CA ASP A 328 -12.11 -27.46 -53.02
C ASP A 328 -12.03 -25.92 -52.99
N HIS A 329 -11.07 -25.32 -53.69
CA HIS A 329 -10.71 -23.90 -53.55
C HIS A 329 -10.72 -23.11 -54.86
N ASP A 330 -10.70 -23.76 -56.02
CA ASP A 330 -10.63 -23.09 -57.33
C ASP A 330 -11.83 -22.19 -57.62
N ASN A 331 -13.02 -22.56 -57.13
CA ASN A 331 -14.24 -21.77 -57.28
C ASN A 331 -14.39 -20.68 -56.20
N ALA A 332 -13.44 -20.56 -55.25
CA ALA A 332 -13.48 -19.57 -54.19
C ALA A 332 -12.93 -18.22 -54.67
N LYS A 333 -13.33 -17.13 -53.99
CA LYS A 333 -12.74 -15.80 -54.23
C LYS A 333 -11.23 -15.83 -53.97
N PRO A 334 -10.41 -15.01 -54.65
CA PRO A 334 -8.96 -14.95 -54.42
C PRO A 334 -8.56 -14.80 -52.94
N GLU A 335 -9.26 -13.94 -52.20
CA GLU A 335 -9.06 -13.73 -50.74
C GLU A 335 -9.29 -15.00 -49.89
N ASP A 336 -10.12 -15.93 -50.37
CA ASP A 336 -10.40 -17.22 -49.76
C ASP A 336 -9.44 -18.33 -50.21
N ARG A 337 -8.55 -18.03 -51.15
CA ARG A 337 -7.45 -18.91 -51.59
C ARG A 337 -6.11 -18.47 -51.00
N GLN A 338 -6.08 -17.40 -50.21
CA GLN A 338 -4.89 -16.90 -49.53
C GLN A 338 -4.74 -17.51 -48.14
N PHE A 339 -3.62 -18.19 -47.92
CA PHE A 339 -3.33 -18.91 -46.69
C PHE A 339 -2.07 -18.37 -46.02
N LEU A 340 -2.21 -17.87 -44.79
CA LEU A 340 -1.12 -17.45 -43.93
C LEU A 340 -0.47 -18.67 -43.30
N ILE A 341 0.84 -18.82 -43.53
CA ILE A 341 1.65 -19.91 -42.99
C ILE A 341 1.90 -19.64 -41.50
N THR A 342 1.43 -20.55 -40.66
CA THR A 342 1.59 -20.49 -39.20
C THR A 342 2.76 -21.33 -38.72
N SER A 343 3.07 -22.44 -39.39
CA SER A 343 4.28 -23.24 -39.15
C SER A 343 4.73 -23.99 -40.40
N VAL A 344 6.03 -24.27 -40.49
CA VAL A 344 6.65 -25.08 -41.54
C VAL A 344 7.70 -25.99 -40.92
N THR A 345 7.74 -27.24 -41.38
CA THR A 345 8.84 -28.17 -41.13
C THR A 345 9.50 -28.49 -42.46
N HIS A 346 10.73 -28.03 -42.63
CA HIS A 346 11.57 -28.30 -43.78
C HIS A 346 12.36 -29.59 -43.55
N SER A 347 12.59 -30.35 -44.60
CA SER A 347 13.44 -31.54 -44.57
C SER A 347 14.20 -31.65 -45.88
N GLY A 348 15.48 -31.99 -45.80
CA GLY A 348 16.28 -32.22 -46.99
C GLY A 348 17.59 -32.94 -46.73
N THR A 349 18.15 -33.49 -47.80
CA THR A 349 19.38 -34.28 -47.77
C THR A 349 20.24 -33.96 -48.99
N ASN A 350 21.58 -33.97 -48.83
CA ASN A 350 22.53 -33.68 -49.92
C ASN A 350 23.11 -34.94 -50.61
N ASN A 351 22.71 -36.13 -50.16
CA ASN A 351 23.17 -37.48 -50.58
C ASN A 351 24.55 -37.54 -51.27
N TYR A 352 25.61 -37.28 -50.51
CA TYR A 352 26.99 -37.23 -51.01
C TYR A 352 27.48 -38.53 -51.68
N GLN A 353 26.84 -39.68 -51.42
CA GLN A 353 27.22 -40.98 -51.97
C GLN A 353 26.57 -41.31 -53.33
N ALA A 354 25.53 -40.57 -53.74
CA ALA A 354 24.79 -40.84 -54.98
C ALA A 354 25.24 -40.02 -56.22
N GLY A 355 26.29 -39.21 -56.09
CA GLY A 355 26.85 -38.38 -57.17
C GLY A 355 26.61 -36.87 -57.02
N GLU A 356 27.08 -36.06 -57.98
CA GLU A 356 26.74 -34.63 -58.05
C GLU A 356 25.23 -34.45 -58.29
N GLY A 357 24.56 -33.64 -57.46
CA GLY A 357 23.18 -33.19 -57.70
C GLY A 357 22.04 -34.04 -57.11
N ALA A 358 22.31 -35.20 -56.50
CA ALA A 358 21.28 -35.98 -55.81
C ALA A 358 20.92 -35.35 -54.44
N ALA A 359 20.08 -34.33 -54.43
CA ALA A 359 19.57 -33.70 -53.21
C ALA A 359 18.05 -33.70 -53.20
N THR A 360 17.45 -33.91 -52.03
CA THR A 360 15.99 -33.91 -51.86
C THR A 360 15.58 -32.76 -50.94
N TYR A 361 14.43 -32.15 -51.23
CA TYR A 361 13.77 -31.21 -50.33
C TYR A 361 12.27 -31.45 -50.35
N HIS A 362 11.68 -31.44 -49.17
CA HIS A 362 10.24 -31.36 -48.98
C HIS A 362 9.93 -30.58 -47.70
N CYS A 363 8.72 -30.05 -47.61
CA CYS A 363 8.25 -29.45 -46.37
C CYS A 363 6.80 -29.83 -46.10
N SER A 364 6.45 -29.88 -44.82
CA SER A 364 5.07 -29.89 -44.34
C SER A 364 4.76 -28.54 -43.70
N PHE A 365 3.55 -28.04 -43.86
CA PHE A 365 3.17 -26.73 -43.33
C PHE A 365 1.77 -26.77 -42.73
N THR A 366 1.55 -25.87 -41.77
CA THR A 366 0.22 -25.51 -41.26
C THR A 366 -0.06 -24.07 -41.61
N CYS A 367 -1.29 -23.78 -42.00
CA CYS A 367 -1.72 -22.44 -42.33
C CYS A 367 -3.18 -22.19 -41.94
N ILE A 368 -3.53 -20.92 -41.80
CA ILE A 368 -4.91 -20.44 -41.65
C ILE A 368 -5.24 -19.54 -42.84
N ARG A 369 -6.52 -19.21 -43.05
CA ARG A 369 -6.88 -18.18 -44.05
C ARG A 369 -6.26 -16.86 -43.66
N LYS A 370 -5.63 -16.16 -44.61
CA LYS A 370 -4.94 -14.88 -44.36
C LYS A 370 -5.82 -13.83 -43.67
N LYS A 371 -7.12 -13.82 -43.98
CA LYS A 371 -8.10 -12.88 -43.39
C LYS A 371 -8.39 -13.12 -41.91
N ILE A 372 -8.06 -14.30 -41.37
CA ILE A 372 -8.26 -14.61 -39.96
C ILE A 372 -7.06 -14.07 -39.17
N PRO A 373 -7.27 -13.14 -38.21
CA PRO A 373 -6.20 -12.68 -37.35
C PRO A 373 -5.60 -13.84 -36.56
N TYR A 374 -4.27 -13.95 -36.58
CA TYR A 374 -3.53 -14.84 -35.70
C TYR A 374 -3.24 -14.12 -34.39
N ARG A 375 -3.47 -14.84 -33.29
CA ARG A 375 -3.02 -14.51 -31.94
C ARG A 375 -2.46 -15.77 -31.31
N PRO A 376 -1.41 -15.68 -30.49
CA PRO A 376 -0.91 -16.86 -29.81
C PRO A 376 -1.94 -17.35 -28.80
N ALA A 377 -1.98 -18.67 -28.59
CA ALA A 377 -2.77 -19.24 -27.51
C ALA A 377 -2.17 -18.85 -26.15
N PHE A 378 -3.03 -18.58 -25.18
CA PHE A 378 -2.65 -18.29 -23.80
C PHE A 378 -2.27 -19.60 -23.11
N THR A 379 -0.99 -19.95 -23.16
CA THR A 379 -0.46 -21.25 -22.73
C THR A 379 0.53 -21.13 -21.58
N ILE A 380 1.15 -19.96 -21.41
CA ILE A 380 2.10 -19.73 -20.32
C ILE A 380 1.34 -19.20 -19.12
N GLU A 381 1.30 -20.02 -18.07
CA GLU A 381 0.71 -19.61 -16.79
C GLU A 381 1.53 -18.52 -16.13
N ARG A 382 0.84 -17.57 -15.50
CA ARG A 382 1.49 -16.53 -14.72
C ARG A 382 2.13 -17.15 -13.46
N PRO A 383 3.36 -16.76 -13.09
CA PRO A 383 3.95 -17.22 -11.85
C PRO A 383 3.10 -16.81 -10.65
N SER A 384 3.02 -17.69 -9.64
CA SER A 384 2.21 -17.50 -8.45
C SER A 384 3.06 -17.49 -7.17
N ILE A 385 2.69 -16.64 -6.22
CA ILE A 385 3.19 -16.62 -4.85
C ILE A 385 2.07 -17.13 -3.93
N ILE A 386 2.22 -18.38 -3.48
CA ILE A 386 1.17 -19.11 -2.76
C ILE A 386 1.01 -18.61 -1.31
N GLY A 387 2.08 -18.15 -0.68
CA GLY A 387 2.10 -17.81 0.75
C GLY A 387 2.49 -16.34 1.02
N PRO A 388 2.18 -15.83 2.23
CA PRO A 388 2.64 -14.51 2.63
C PRO A 388 4.17 -14.44 2.67
N GLN A 389 4.68 -13.25 2.40
CA GLN A 389 6.10 -12.90 2.54
C GLN A 389 6.22 -11.63 3.36
N THR A 390 7.38 -11.39 3.95
CA THR A 390 7.68 -10.12 4.61
C THR A 390 8.37 -9.15 3.66
N ALA A 391 8.17 -7.86 3.88
CA ALA A 391 8.85 -6.78 3.18
C ALA A 391 9.12 -5.62 4.14
N ILE A 392 10.08 -4.74 3.79
CA ILE A 392 10.37 -3.55 4.57
C ILE A 392 9.69 -2.35 3.93
N VAL A 393 9.02 -1.53 4.73
CA VAL A 393 8.40 -0.29 4.25
C VAL A 393 9.48 0.73 3.90
N VAL A 394 9.34 1.40 2.75
CA VAL A 394 10.31 2.34 2.21
C VAL A 394 9.66 3.64 1.73
N GLY A 395 10.46 4.69 1.61
CA GLY A 395 10.01 6.00 1.13
C GLY A 395 11.19 6.94 0.87
N PRO A 396 10.92 8.24 0.65
CA PRO A 396 11.97 9.23 0.42
C PRO A 396 12.92 9.37 1.61
N GLU A 397 14.17 9.73 1.34
CA GLU A 397 15.16 10.02 2.38
C GLU A 397 14.69 11.18 3.28
N GLY A 398 14.89 11.04 4.60
CA GLY A 398 14.50 12.05 5.60
C GLY A 398 13.03 12.03 6.01
N GLU A 399 12.22 11.14 5.45
CA GLU A 399 10.84 10.89 5.88
C GLU A 399 10.76 9.70 6.85
N GLU A 400 9.86 9.76 7.84
CA GLU A 400 9.51 8.60 8.69
C GLU A 400 8.25 7.89 8.18
N ILE A 401 7.35 8.61 7.50
CA ILE A 401 6.06 8.11 7.04
C ILE A 401 5.85 8.57 5.60
N TYR A 402 5.60 7.62 4.70
CA TYR A 402 5.30 7.91 3.29
C TYR A 402 4.06 7.15 2.84
N THR A 403 2.94 7.86 2.74
CA THR A 403 1.62 7.30 2.43
C THR A 403 0.86 8.18 1.45
N ASP A 404 -0.11 7.58 0.75
CA ASP A 404 -1.06 8.31 -0.10
C ASP A 404 -2.44 8.50 0.55
N ASN A 405 -3.38 9.09 -0.20
CA ASN A 405 -4.76 9.38 0.24
C ASN A 405 -5.59 8.14 0.62
N LEU A 406 -5.12 6.93 0.33
CA LEU A 406 -5.78 5.67 0.68
C LEU A 406 -5.05 4.92 1.80
N GLY A 407 -4.04 5.53 2.43
CA GLY A 407 -3.26 4.89 3.48
C GLY A 407 -2.30 3.81 2.95
N ARG A 408 -1.97 3.85 1.64
CA ARG A 408 -1.06 2.89 1.01
C ARG A 408 0.38 3.29 1.26
N VAL A 409 1.26 2.32 1.42
CA VAL A 409 2.71 2.53 1.58
C VAL A 409 3.49 1.91 0.44
N LYS A 410 4.79 2.16 0.36
CA LYS A 410 5.71 1.45 -0.54
C LYS A 410 6.58 0.50 0.26
N VAL A 411 7.00 -0.59 -0.36
CA VAL A 411 7.81 -1.64 0.28
C VAL A 411 8.97 -2.05 -0.60
N GLN A 412 9.98 -2.67 -0.02
CA GLN A 412 10.98 -3.44 -0.73
C GLN A 412 10.95 -4.89 -0.25
N PHE A 413 10.76 -5.81 -1.19
CA PHE A 413 10.80 -7.24 -0.92
C PHE A 413 12.24 -7.71 -0.73
N HIS A 414 12.42 -8.74 0.10
CA HIS A 414 13.75 -9.30 0.39
C HIS A 414 14.45 -9.90 -0.84
N TRP A 415 13.67 -10.34 -1.84
CA TRP A 415 14.17 -10.86 -3.11
C TRP A 415 14.38 -9.78 -4.18
N ASP A 416 13.93 -8.55 -3.94
CA ASP A 416 14.15 -7.43 -4.87
C ASP A 416 15.58 -6.92 -4.73
N ARG A 417 16.45 -7.47 -5.58
CA ARG A 417 17.87 -7.16 -5.65
C ARG A 417 18.20 -5.85 -6.40
N LEU A 418 17.24 -5.28 -7.12
CA LEU A 418 17.45 -4.07 -7.94
C LEU A 418 16.89 -2.81 -7.27
N GLY A 419 15.98 -2.97 -6.31
CA GLY A 419 15.44 -1.87 -5.52
C GLY A 419 16.48 -1.17 -4.65
N GLU A 420 16.41 0.16 -4.61
CA GLU A 420 17.37 1.05 -3.92
C GLU A 420 16.93 1.45 -2.51
N ARG A 421 15.91 0.79 -1.96
CA ARG A 421 15.27 1.07 -0.65
C ARG A 421 14.71 2.49 -0.54
N ASN A 422 14.05 2.96 -1.59
CA ASN A 422 13.48 4.30 -1.67
C ASN A 422 12.04 4.28 -2.22
N GLN A 423 11.46 5.45 -2.47
CA GLN A 423 10.12 5.59 -3.04
C GLN A 423 9.95 4.96 -4.44
N GLY A 424 11.03 4.53 -5.08
CA GLY A 424 11.02 3.81 -6.36
C GLY A 424 10.93 2.30 -6.24
N SER A 425 11.09 1.69 -5.04
CA SER A 425 11.22 0.23 -4.92
C SER A 425 9.95 -0.57 -5.26
N SER A 426 8.76 0.00 -5.06
CA SER A 426 7.51 -0.68 -5.42
C SER A 426 6.39 0.26 -5.88
N CYS A 427 5.31 -0.35 -6.36
CA CYS A 427 4.02 0.31 -6.45
C CYS A 427 3.47 0.64 -5.05
N TRP A 428 2.37 1.39 -5.02
CA TRP A 428 1.61 1.64 -3.79
C TRP A 428 0.85 0.40 -3.34
N VAL A 429 1.18 -0.12 -2.17
CA VAL A 429 0.62 -1.33 -1.57
C VAL A 429 -0.43 -0.97 -0.52
N ARG A 430 -1.63 -1.53 -0.64
CA ARG A 430 -2.70 -1.34 0.36
C ARG A 430 -2.33 -2.01 1.69
N VAL A 431 -2.78 -1.40 2.78
CA VAL A 431 -2.57 -1.90 4.15
C VAL A 431 -3.90 -2.35 4.73
N GLY A 432 -3.99 -3.62 5.11
CA GLY A 432 -5.08 -4.18 5.88
C GLY A 432 -5.17 -3.50 7.24
N GLN A 433 -6.34 -2.93 7.55
CA GLN A 433 -6.62 -2.28 8.82
C GLN A 433 -7.49 -3.19 9.69
N PRO A 434 -7.38 -3.16 11.03
CA PRO A 434 -8.25 -3.94 11.92
C PRO A 434 -9.75 -3.66 11.71
N TRP A 435 -10.09 -2.42 11.32
CA TRP A 435 -11.46 -2.01 11.01
C TRP A 435 -11.46 -0.86 10.00
N ALA A 436 -12.11 -1.04 8.84
CA ALA A 436 -12.20 -0.03 7.78
C ALA A 436 -13.65 0.17 7.30
N GLY A 437 -14.26 1.31 7.66
CA GLY A 437 -15.60 1.73 7.26
C GLY A 437 -15.60 2.97 6.35
N ARG A 438 -16.80 3.42 5.96
CA ARG A 438 -16.99 4.62 5.11
C ARG A 438 -16.79 5.91 5.94
N GLY A 439 -15.55 6.25 6.23
CA GLY A 439 -15.16 7.45 6.99
C GLY A 439 -15.01 7.23 8.51
N PHE A 440 -14.96 5.98 8.95
CA PHE A 440 -14.74 5.59 10.35
C PHE A 440 -13.96 4.27 10.41
N GLY A 441 -13.29 3.98 11.51
CA GLY A 441 -12.53 2.75 11.69
C GLY A 441 -11.26 2.94 12.53
N MET A 442 -10.34 1.98 12.42
CA MET A 442 -9.00 2.03 13.00
C MET A 442 -7.98 2.25 11.89
N ILE A 443 -7.00 3.12 12.12
CA ILE A 443 -5.93 3.37 11.16
C ILE A 443 -4.57 3.39 11.85
N GLN A 444 -3.69 2.52 11.38
CA GLN A 444 -2.27 2.57 11.70
C GLN A 444 -1.48 2.40 10.41
N ILE A 445 -0.70 3.42 10.05
CA ILE A 445 0.13 3.40 8.84
C ILE A 445 1.52 2.88 9.22
N PRO A 446 1.99 1.78 8.59
CA PRO A 446 3.37 1.33 8.74
C PRO A 446 4.35 2.43 8.35
N ARG A 447 5.39 2.62 9.16
CA ARG A 447 6.43 3.63 8.97
C ARG A 447 7.58 3.08 8.15
N ILE A 448 8.36 3.95 7.55
CA ILE A 448 9.59 3.57 6.83
C ILE A 448 10.50 2.80 7.80
N GLY A 449 10.94 1.62 7.39
CA GLY A 449 11.71 0.69 8.23
C GLY A 449 10.89 -0.38 8.95
N ASP A 450 9.57 -0.26 9.03
CA ASP A 450 8.72 -1.31 9.59
C ASP A 450 8.73 -2.56 8.70
N GLU A 451 8.70 -3.74 9.32
CA GLU A 451 8.53 -5.01 8.62
C GLU A 451 7.05 -5.39 8.56
N VAL A 452 6.56 -5.59 7.34
CA VAL A 452 5.16 -5.88 7.04
C VAL A 452 5.00 -7.24 6.41
N VAL A 453 3.87 -7.90 6.68
CA VAL A 453 3.47 -9.17 6.08
C VAL A 453 2.59 -8.87 4.88
N VAL A 454 3.03 -9.33 3.71
CA VAL A 454 2.42 -9.09 2.39
C VAL A 454 1.89 -10.40 1.82
N ILE A 455 0.63 -10.41 1.43
CA ILE A 455 0.05 -11.45 0.55
C ILE A 455 -0.04 -10.93 -0.88
N PHE A 456 -0.26 -11.85 -1.80
CA PHE A 456 -0.42 -11.55 -3.22
C PHE A 456 -1.82 -11.98 -3.64
N LEU A 457 -2.68 -11.03 -4.02
CA LEU A 457 -4.07 -11.33 -4.38
C LEU A 457 -4.10 -12.24 -5.62
N ASP A 458 -4.89 -13.31 -5.55
CA ASP A 458 -4.93 -14.39 -6.55
C ASP A 458 -3.57 -15.09 -6.76
N GLY A 459 -2.64 -14.95 -5.79
CA GLY A 459 -1.25 -15.37 -5.90
C GLY A 459 -0.42 -14.53 -6.90
N ASN A 460 -0.97 -13.45 -7.46
CA ASN A 460 -0.32 -12.66 -8.50
C ASN A 460 0.79 -11.77 -7.91
N PRO A 461 2.06 -11.94 -8.31
CA PRO A 461 3.18 -11.12 -7.84
C PRO A 461 2.98 -9.61 -8.03
N ASP A 462 2.15 -9.22 -9.01
CA ASP A 462 1.87 -7.82 -9.31
C ASP A 462 0.83 -7.18 -8.36
N ARG A 463 0.28 -7.96 -7.43
CA ARG A 463 -0.84 -7.54 -6.55
C ARG A 463 -0.55 -7.73 -5.07
N PRO A 464 0.47 -7.05 -4.54
CA PRO A 464 0.76 -7.10 -3.12
C PRO A 464 -0.36 -6.43 -2.30
N LEU A 465 -0.66 -7.01 -1.14
CA LEU A 465 -1.52 -6.46 -0.10
C LEU A 465 -0.87 -6.72 1.26
N ILE A 466 -0.59 -5.68 2.04
CA ILE A 466 -0.12 -5.83 3.41
C ILE A 466 -1.31 -6.26 4.28
N ILE A 467 -1.13 -7.29 5.10
CA ILE A 467 -2.18 -7.82 5.99
C ILE A 467 -1.82 -7.67 7.47
N SER A 468 -0.55 -7.46 7.80
CA SER A 468 -0.08 -7.33 9.19
C SER A 468 1.35 -6.75 9.23
N SER A 469 1.90 -6.62 10.43
CA SER A 469 3.29 -6.26 10.70
C SER A 469 3.88 -7.18 11.75
N VAL A 470 5.21 -7.28 11.77
CA VAL A 470 5.95 -8.13 12.71
C VAL A 470 7.12 -7.37 13.31
N TYR A 471 7.45 -7.70 14.57
CA TYR A 471 8.67 -7.24 15.22
C TYR A 471 9.88 -8.06 14.77
N ASN A 472 11.05 -7.44 14.76
CA ASN A 472 12.33 -8.07 14.45
C ASN A 472 13.45 -7.47 15.31
N SER A 473 14.72 -7.86 15.07
CA SER A 473 15.84 -7.36 15.88
C SER A 473 16.12 -5.86 15.73
N GLY A 474 15.67 -5.23 14.63
CA GLY A 474 15.73 -3.78 14.44
C GLY A 474 14.53 -3.05 15.04
N ASN A 475 13.36 -3.70 15.04
CA ASN A 475 12.10 -3.19 15.57
C ASN A 475 11.60 -4.13 16.66
N MET A 476 12.11 -3.97 17.88
CA MET A 476 11.73 -4.80 19.02
C MET A 476 10.33 -4.45 19.56
N PRO A 477 9.63 -5.40 20.22
CA PRO A 477 8.39 -5.10 20.93
C PRO A 477 8.56 -3.96 21.95
N PRO A 478 7.52 -3.14 22.20
CA PRO A 478 7.62 -1.92 23.02
C PRO A 478 7.84 -2.21 24.51
N TRP A 479 7.48 -3.40 24.99
CA TRP A 479 7.71 -3.84 26.36
C TRP A 479 8.81 -4.90 26.40
N GLY A 480 9.68 -4.83 27.40
CA GLY A 480 10.81 -5.75 27.53
C GLY A 480 10.33 -7.20 27.74
N LEU A 481 10.37 -8.01 26.69
CA LEU A 481 10.03 -9.44 26.75
C LEU A 481 11.29 -10.29 26.96
N PRO A 482 11.18 -11.45 27.65
CA PRO A 482 9.96 -12.07 28.18
C PRO A 482 9.51 -11.57 29.57
N ALA A 483 10.26 -10.65 30.20
CA ALA A 483 10.01 -10.22 31.58
C ALA A 483 8.61 -9.63 31.81
N ASN A 484 8.04 -8.97 30.81
CA ASN A 484 6.73 -8.33 30.85
C ASN A 484 5.68 -9.06 29.99
N ALA A 485 5.67 -10.40 30.00
CA ALA A 485 4.76 -11.20 29.17
C ALA A 485 3.26 -11.02 29.48
N THR A 486 2.92 -10.42 30.63
CA THR A 486 1.55 -10.07 31.04
C THR A 486 1.11 -8.67 30.60
N GLN A 487 1.97 -7.91 29.91
CA GLN A 487 1.65 -6.59 29.39
C GLN A 487 1.14 -6.65 27.96
N SER A 488 0.08 -5.89 27.68
CA SER A 488 -0.51 -5.75 26.34
C SER A 488 -1.05 -4.33 26.11
N GLY A 489 -1.36 -3.96 24.86
CA GLY A 489 -1.91 -2.65 24.53
C GLY A 489 -1.35 -2.00 23.27
N ILE A 490 -1.36 -0.67 23.24
CA ILE A 490 -0.93 0.16 22.11
C ILE A 490 0.06 1.19 22.63
N LEU A 491 1.23 1.29 21.98
CA LEU A 491 2.20 2.35 22.20
C LEU A 491 2.53 3.00 20.86
N THR A 492 2.37 4.32 20.79
CA THR A 492 2.67 5.13 19.60
C THR A 492 3.88 6.00 19.85
N ARG A 493 4.52 6.49 18.79
CA ARG A 493 5.66 7.42 18.87
C ARG A 493 5.36 8.72 18.17
N SER A 494 5.78 9.83 18.77
CA SER A 494 5.82 11.13 18.10
C SER A 494 6.65 11.04 16.81
N THR A 495 6.32 11.85 15.80
CA THR A 495 6.99 11.91 14.49
C THR A 495 7.20 13.39 14.14
N LYS A 496 8.26 13.83 13.46
CA LYS A 496 9.38 13.08 12.82
C LYS A 496 10.64 12.87 13.69
N THR A 497 10.62 13.26 14.96
CA THR A 497 11.82 13.25 15.81
C THR A 497 11.53 12.65 17.18
N GLY A 498 10.53 11.76 17.25
CA GLY A 498 10.20 11.07 18.48
C GLY A 498 11.32 10.14 18.91
N ASN A 499 11.44 9.95 20.22
CA ASN A 499 12.38 9.01 20.83
C ASN A 499 11.64 8.14 21.87
N VAL A 500 12.41 7.33 22.61
CA VAL A 500 11.86 6.39 23.61
C VAL A 500 11.07 7.07 24.74
N ASN A 501 11.23 8.36 24.94
CA ASN A 501 10.52 9.16 25.95
C ASN A 501 9.29 9.88 25.39
N THR A 502 9.04 9.83 24.09
CA THR A 502 7.91 10.53 23.47
C THR A 502 6.87 9.55 22.92
N ALA A 503 5.70 9.42 23.56
CA ALA A 503 4.68 8.45 23.20
C ALA A 503 3.27 8.82 23.69
N ASN A 504 2.25 8.34 22.98
CA ASN A 504 0.95 8.08 23.60
C ASN A 504 0.82 6.57 23.82
N ALA A 505 0.18 6.16 24.92
CA ALA A 505 0.02 4.75 25.24
C ALA A 505 -1.31 4.43 25.93
N ILE A 506 -1.81 3.22 25.64
CA ILE A 506 -2.81 2.51 26.43
C ILE A 506 -2.21 1.13 26.72
N ARG A 507 -1.96 0.81 27.99
CA ARG A 507 -1.38 -0.47 28.40
C ARG A 507 -2.24 -1.14 29.45
N PHE A 508 -2.39 -2.45 29.33
CA PHE A 508 -2.97 -3.35 30.32
C PHE A 508 -1.86 -4.21 30.91
N GLU A 509 -1.83 -4.32 32.23
CA GLU A 509 -0.99 -5.25 32.99
C GLU A 509 -1.89 -6.28 33.67
N ASP A 510 -1.74 -7.55 33.29
CA ASP A 510 -2.54 -8.66 33.80
C ASP A 510 -1.82 -9.48 34.88
N LYS A 511 -0.70 -8.96 35.43
CA LYS A 511 0.01 -9.61 36.53
C LYS A 511 -0.82 -9.57 37.80
N LYS A 512 -1.23 -10.75 38.26
CA LYS A 512 -2.05 -10.93 39.46
C LYS A 512 -1.50 -10.19 40.69
N GLY A 513 -2.33 -9.35 41.31
CA GLY A 513 -1.99 -8.53 42.48
C GLY A 513 -1.20 -7.25 42.16
N ALA A 514 -0.98 -6.97 40.88
CA ALA A 514 -0.32 -5.78 40.36
C ALA A 514 -0.98 -5.33 39.05
N GLU A 515 -2.28 -5.61 38.87
CA GLU A 515 -3.04 -5.27 37.67
C GLU A 515 -3.10 -3.75 37.50
N GLU A 516 -2.93 -3.28 36.26
CA GLU A 516 -2.92 -1.85 35.96
C GLU A 516 -3.49 -1.56 34.57
N VAL A 517 -4.24 -0.46 34.47
CA VAL A 517 -4.52 0.20 33.20
C VAL A 517 -3.77 1.53 33.18
N TRP A 518 -2.82 1.67 32.26
CA TRP A 518 -2.03 2.89 32.09
C TRP A 518 -2.47 3.62 30.82
N LEU A 519 -2.99 4.83 30.99
CA LEU A 519 -3.31 5.75 29.91
C LEU A 519 -2.32 6.92 29.96
N HIS A 520 -1.60 7.14 28.87
CA HIS A 520 -0.61 8.20 28.76
C HIS A 520 -0.81 9.02 27.49
N ALA A 521 -0.93 10.34 27.66
CA ALA A 521 -0.94 11.31 26.59
C ALA A 521 0.37 12.11 26.64
N GLU A 522 1.07 12.21 25.51
CA GLU A 522 2.33 12.95 25.38
C GLU A 522 2.13 14.46 25.59
N LYS A 523 0.96 14.98 25.17
CA LYS A 523 0.69 16.42 25.10
C LYS A 523 -0.68 16.78 25.66
N ASP A 524 -1.73 16.65 24.84
CA ASP A 524 -3.09 17.05 25.20
C ASP A 524 -3.97 15.81 25.34
N GLN A 525 -4.68 15.67 26.46
CA GLN A 525 -5.75 14.69 26.64
C GLN A 525 -7.10 15.41 26.64
N ARG A 526 -8.00 15.01 25.75
CA ARG A 526 -9.38 15.51 25.70
C ARG A 526 -10.35 14.35 25.89
N ILE A 527 -11.36 14.55 26.73
CA ILE A 527 -12.43 13.60 27.00
C ILE A 527 -13.74 14.34 26.78
N GLU A 528 -14.63 13.77 25.97
CA GLU A 528 -15.96 14.30 25.68
C GLU A 528 -16.98 13.18 25.86
N VAL A 529 -18.02 13.44 26.65
CA VAL A 529 -19.09 12.49 26.96
C VAL A 529 -20.41 13.22 26.73
N GLU A 530 -21.16 12.76 25.72
CA GLU A 530 -22.37 13.44 25.25
C GLU A 530 -23.58 13.28 26.17
N HIS A 531 -23.54 12.34 27.11
CA HIS A 531 -24.67 12.05 28.00
C HIS A 531 -24.23 11.98 29.46
N ASP A 532 -23.82 10.79 29.95
CA ASP A 532 -23.46 10.59 31.35
C ASP A 532 -22.03 10.03 31.47
N GLU A 533 -21.23 10.65 32.35
CA GLU A 533 -19.96 10.10 32.83
C GLU A 533 -20.16 9.53 34.24
N SER A 534 -19.63 8.32 34.49
CA SER A 534 -19.60 7.73 35.84
C SER A 534 -18.18 7.29 36.17
N HIS A 535 -17.75 7.52 37.41
CA HIS A 535 -16.42 7.18 37.88
C HIS A 535 -16.50 6.67 39.32
N TRP A 536 -16.02 5.45 39.54
CA TRP A 536 -15.98 4.82 40.86
C TRP A 536 -14.58 4.29 41.13
N VAL A 537 -14.04 4.63 42.29
CA VAL A 537 -12.72 4.18 42.76
C VAL A 537 -12.94 3.41 44.05
N GLY A 538 -12.56 2.13 44.08
CA GLY A 538 -12.80 1.25 45.23
C GLY A 538 -11.85 1.48 46.42
N ASN A 539 -10.79 2.26 46.24
CA ASN A 539 -9.84 2.66 47.27
C ASN A 539 -9.48 4.15 47.09
N ASP A 540 -8.21 4.50 46.90
CA ASP A 540 -7.75 5.89 46.87
C ASP A 540 -7.71 6.49 45.46
N ARG A 541 -8.03 7.79 45.34
CA ARG A 541 -7.82 8.61 44.14
C ARG A 541 -6.89 9.78 44.47
N SER A 542 -5.81 9.93 43.69
CA SER A 542 -4.92 11.10 43.72
C SER A 542 -5.00 11.87 42.41
N LYS A 543 -5.04 13.20 42.48
CA LYS A 543 -5.08 14.09 41.31
C LYS A 543 -4.15 15.28 41.55
N ASN A 544 -3.17 15.46 40.66
CA ASN A 544 -2.22 16.57 40.70
C ASN A 544 -2.37 17.42 39.43
N ILE A 545 -2.40 18.74 39.61
CA ILE A 545 -2.48 19.73 38.54
C ILE A 545 -1.39 20.76 38.81
N ASP A 546 -0.39 20.82 37.94
CA ASP A 546 0.79 21.66 38.16
C ASP A 546 0.55 23.14 37.83
N HIS A 547 -0.53 23.45 37.10
CA HIS A 547 -0.89 24.81 36.71
C HIS A 547 -2.34 25.11 37.10
N ASP A 548 -3.26 25.24 36.15
CA ASP A 548 -4.64 25.66 36.41
C ASP A 548 -5.64 24.51 36.26
N GLU A 549 -6.62 24.47 37.17
CA GLU A 549 -7.85 23.69 37.03
C GLU A 549 -9.06 24.63 36.94
N THR A 550 -9.92 24.41 35.96
CA THR A 550 -11.23 25.08 35.86
C THR A 550 -12.33 24.03 35.88
N VAL A 551 -13.26 24.17 36.83
CA VAL A 551 -14.45 23.32 36.94
C VAL A 551 -15.69 24.18 36.72
N HIS A 552 -16.49 23.83 35.71
CA HIS A 552 -17.75 24.53 35.42
C HIS A 552 -18.92 23.55 35.44
N VAL A 553 -19.75 23.63 36.47
CA VAL A 553 -20.97 22.84 36.63
C VAL A 553 -22.16 23.74 36.33
N LYS A 554 -22.95 23.40 35.30
CA LYS A 554 -24.05 24.27 34.82
C LYS A 554 -25.30 24.26 35.71
N HIS A 555 -25.51 23.18 36.47
CA HIS A 555 -26.66 23.03 37.37
C HIS A 555 -26.14 22.80 38.79
N ASP A 556 -26.27 21.60 39.34
CA ASP A 556 -25.93 21.33 40.74
C ASP A 556 -24.58 20.60 40.88
N ARG A 557 -23.81 21.00 41.89
CA ARG A 557 -22.70 20.21 42.45
C ARG A 557 -23.09 19.80 43.86
N THR A 558 -23.05 18.50 44.14
CA THR A 558 -23.16 17.95 45.50
C THR A 558 -21.84 17.30 45.86
N GLU A 559 -21.32 17.62 47.04
CA GLU A 559 -20.08 17.06 47.56
C GLU A 559 -20.35 16.55 48.98
N THR A 560 -19.84 15.37 49.31
CA THR A 560 -20.01 14.74 50.61
C THR A 560 -18.70 14.10 51.01
N VAL A 561 -18.21 14.48 52.19
CA VAL A 561 -16.98 13.98 52.78
C VAL A 561 -17.33 13.42 54.16
N ASP A 562 -17.27 12.09 54.31
CA ASP A 562 -17.78 11.43 55.53
C ASP A 562 -16.88 11.62 56.77
N ASN A 563 -15.57 11.84 56.56
CA ASN A 563 -14.60 11.97 57.66
C ASN A 563 -14.06 13.39 57.76
N ASN A 564 -12.96 13.71 57.05
CA ASN A 564 -12.30 15.00 57.14
C ASN A 564 -12.04 15.60 55.76
N GLU A 565 -12.24 16.91 55.64
CA GLU A 565 -11.81 17.72 54.49
C GLU A 565 -10.75 18.72 54.97
N THR A 566 -9.72 18.97 54.16
CA THR A 566 -8.71 20.00 54.42
C THR A 566 -8.47 20.79 53.14
N ILE A 567 -8.66 22.10 53.20
CA ILE A 567 -8.46 23.01 52.07
C ILE A 567 -7.37 24.00 52.45
N THR A 568 -6.32 24.10 51.63
CA THR A 568 -5.24 25.08 51.79
C THR A 568 -5.18 25.98 50.56
N ILE A 569 -5.28 27.29 50.76
CA ILE A 569 -5.15 28.30 49.70
C ILE A 569 -3.89 29.11 49.98
N GLY A 570 -2.96 29.16 49.01
CA GLY A 570 -1.66 29.80 49.20
C GLY A 570 -1.64 31.32 49.05
N VAL A 571 -2.61 31.89 48.32
CA VAL A 571 -2.67 33.34 48.06
C VAL A 571 -4.07 33.86 48.40
N ASP A 572 -5.03 33.77 47.47
CA ASP A 572 -6.36 34.36 47.63
C ASP A 572 -7.48 33.34 47.42
N ARG A 573 -8.53 33.41 48.26
CA ARG A 573 -9.83 32.77 48.01
C ARG A 573 -10.88 33.86 47.84
N THR A 574 -11.59 33.83 46.72
CA THR A 574 -12.78 34.67 46.49
C THR A 574 -14.00 33.77 46.34
N GLU A 575 -15.03 34.02 47.13
CA GLU A 575 -16.29 33.27 47.11
C GLU A 575 -17.48 34.23 46.91
N ARG A 576 -18.41 33.85 46.04
CA ARG A 576 -19.62 34.62 45.75
C ARG A 576 -20.82 33.70 45.73
N VAL A 577 -21.72 33.89 46.69
CA VAL A 577 -23.01 33.20 46.76
C VAL A 577 -24.11 34.13 46.27
N GLY A 578 -24.88 33.69 45.25
CA GLY A 578 -25.85 34.55 44.58
C GLY A 578 -27.20 34.69 45.30
N ASN A 579 -27.58 33.72 46.12
CA ASN A 579 -28.85 33.72 46.85
C ASN A 579 -28.63 33.56 48.36
N ASN A 580 -28.46 32.32 48.85
CA ASN A 580 -28.31 32.04 50.29
C ASN A 580 -27.09 31.14 50.53
N GLU A 581 -26.31 31.48 51.55
CA GLU A 581 -25.34 30.58 52.16
C GLU A 581 -25.87 30.14 53.53
N THR A 582 -25.76 28.86 53.85
CA THR A 582 -26.12 28.33 55.17
C THR A 582 -24.98 27.45 55.67
N LEU A 583 -24.35 27.87 56.77
CA LEU A 583 -23.30 27.13 57.44
C LEU A 583 -23.78 26.62 58.78
N THR A 584 -23.72 25.30 58.99
CA THR A 584 -24.00 24.67 60.28
C THR A 584 -22.73 23.99 60.78
N VAL A 585 -22.28 24.34 61.99
CA VAL A 585 -21.12 23.72 62.62
C VAL A 585 -21.58 23.02 63.90
N GLY A 586 -21.48 21.69 63.94
CA GLY A 586 -21.91 20.89 65.10
C GLY A 586 -20.99 20.97 66.32
N GLY A 587 -19.71 21.29 66.08
CA GLY A 587 -18.69 21.52 67.11
C GLY A 587 -18.26 22.98 67.18
N ASN A 588 -16.95 23.22 67.22
CA ASN A 588 -16.39 24.57 67.33
C ASN A 588 -16.08 25.15 65.94
N ARG A 589 -16.37 26.44 65.73
CA ARG A 589 -15.81 27.26 64.64
C ARG A 589 -14.75 28.18 65.25
N ASN A 590 -13.49 28.00 64.85
CA ASN A 590 -12.39 28.89 65.22
C ASN A 590 -11.97 29.69 63.99
N GLU A 591 -11.94 31.01 64.11
CA GLU A 591 -11.55 31.91 63.03
C GLU A 591 -10.46 32.85 63.53
N THR A 592 -9.42 33.05 62.74
CA THR A 592 -8.29 33.92 63.08
C THR A 592 -7.99 34.77 61.86
N ILE A 593 -8.13 36.08 62.01
CA ILE A 593 -7.84 37.08 60.98
C ILE A 593 -6.63 37.87 61.46
N GLU A 594 -5.49 37.68 60.80
CA GLU A 594 -4.26 38.43 61.13
C GLU A 594 -4.29 39.86 60.57
N GLY A 595 -5.03 40.06 59.47
CA GLY A 595 -5.24 41.34 58.82
C GLY A 595 -6.50 42.07 59.30
N MET A 596 -7.18 42.72 58.36
CA MET A 596 -8.44 43.42 58.62
C MET A 596 -9.63 42.55 58.22
N GLU A 597 -10.63 42.44 59.09
CA GLU A 597 -11.96 41.96 58.75
C GLU A 597 -12.89 43.17 58.48
N ASN A 598 -13.57 43.18 57.34
CA ASN A 598 -14.60 44.17 57.02
C ASN A 598 -15.92 43.47 56.74
N LEU A 599 -16.90 43.69 57.63
CA LEU A 599 -18.23 43.09 57.55
C LEU A 599 -19.29 44.16 57.30
N LEU A 600 -19.90 44.13 56.12
CA LEU A 600 -21.06 44.96 55.78
C LEU A 600 -22.33 44.11 55.75
N ILE A 601 -23.26 44.41 56.63
CA ILE A 601 -24.60 43.81 56.63
C ILE A 601 -25.60 44.91 56.26
N ALA A 602 -26.14 44.82 55.04
CA ALA A 602 -26.96 45.89 54.46
C ALA A 602 -28.35 46.06 55.09
N LEU A 603 -28.89 44.99 55.68
CA LEU A 603 -30.23 44.97 56.28
C LEU A 603 -30.13 44.72 57.78
N THR A 604 -30.13 43.46 58.20
CA THR A 604 -30.25 43.07 59.60
C THR A 604 -29.17 42.07 59.97
N SER A 605 -28.46 42.33 61.08
CA SER A 605 -27.65 41.34 61.79
C SER A 605 -28.35 40.94 63.08
N THR A 606 -28.40 39.65 63.39
CA THR A 606 -28.90 39.14 64.67
C THR A 606 -27.93 38.10 65.20
N GLU A 607 -27.42 38.36 66.40
CA GLU A 607 -26.50 37.46 67.09
C GLU A 607 -27.13 37.06 68.42
N THR A 608 -27.33 35.76 68.62
CA THR A 608 -27.83 35.21 69.88
C THR A 608 -26.77 34.29 70.46
N VAL A 609 -26.30 34.59 71.68
CA VAL A 609 -25.29 33.81 72.38
C VAL A 609 -25.92 33.16 73.61
N GLY A 610 -25.92 31.83 73.66
CA GLY A 610 -26.69 31.08 74.67
C GLY A 610 -26.11 31.07 76.08
N LEU A 611 -24.79 31.26 76.23
CA LEU A 611 -24.11 31.24 77.54
C LEU A 611 -23.38 32.55 77.84
N ALA A 612 -22.30 32.84 77.12
CA ALA A 612 -21.48 34.03 77.36
C ALA A 612 -20.81 34.51 76.08
N LYS A 613 -20.77 35.83 75.90
CA LYS A 613 -19.97 36.52 74.87
C LYS A 613 -18.92 37.39 75.56
N ALA A 614 -17.65 37.22 75.18
CA ALA A 614 -16.57 38.10 75.60
C ALA A 614 -16.04 38.86 74.39
N LEU A 615 -15.93 40.19 74.48
CA LEU A 615 -15.32 41.06 73.47
C LEU A 615 -14.17 41.81 74.11
N THR A 616 -12.95 41.60 73.62
CA THR A 616 -11.76 42.36 74.04
C THR A 616 -11.22 43.13 72.84
N VAL A 617 -11.08 44.44 72.97
CA VAL A 617 -10.54 45.31 71.91
C VAL A 617 -9.26 45.96 72.44
N GLY A 618 -8.12 45.67 71.81
CA GLY A 618 -6.81 46.17 72.25
C GLY A 618 -6.52 47.64 71.89
N GLY A 619 -7.29 48.22 70.96
CA GLY A 619 -7.15 49.60 70.49
C GLY A 619 -8.42 50.42 70.76
N GLY A 620 -8.94 51.07 69.72
CA GLY A 620 -10.19 51.85 69.80
C GLY A 620 -11.42 51.01 69.47
N TYR A 621 -12.51 51.22 70.22
CA TYR A 621 -13.83 50.66 69.93
C TYR A 621 -14.85 51.80 69.78
N GLN A 622 -15.53 51.86 68.64
CA GLN A 622 -16.55 52.86 68.36
C GLN A 622 -17.85 52.19 67.91
N VAL A 623 -18.95 52.58 68.54
CA VAL A 623 -20.31 52.22 68.11
C VAL A 623 -21.02 53.51 67.72
N THR A 624 -21.60 53.54 66.53
CA THR A 624 -22.41 54.66 66.05
C THR A 624 -23.76 54.12 65.58
N VAL A 625 -24.83 54.63 66.17
CA VAL A 625 -26.20 54.20 65.87
C VAL A 625 -26.99 55.42 65.40
N ILE A 626 -27.59 55.34 64.21
CA ILE A 626 -28.39 56.44 63.63
C ILE A 626 -29.80 56.47 64.24
N GLY A 627 -30.37 55.28 64.48
CA GLY A 627 -31.68 55.12 65.09
C GLY A 627 -31.61 55.14 66.62
N ALA A 628 -32.22 54.13 67.23
CA ALA A 628 -32.20 53.95 68.67
C ALA A 628 -31.23 52.83 69.07
N VAL A 629 -30.50 53.04 70.16
CA VAL A 629 -29.80 51.97 70.88
C VAL A 629 -30.60 51.62 72.14
N ASN A 630 -30.80 50.32 72.38
CA ASN A 630 -31.38 49.82 73.62
C ASN A 630 -30.47 48.74 74.19
N THR A 631 -29.96 48.97 75.39
CA THR A 631 -29.13 48.01 76.14
C THR A 631 -29.90 47.59 77.38
N SER A 632 -30.22 46.31 77.49
CA SER A 632 -30.90 45.73 78.64
C SER A 632 -30.03 44.65 79.26
N ALA A 633 -29.86 44.68 80.58
CA ALA A 633 -29.15 43.67 81.35
C ALA A 633 -30.10 43.04 82.36
N GLY A 634 -30.22 41.71 82.37
CA GLY A 634 -31.18 40.99 83.22
C GLY A 634 -30.77 40.86 84.69
N LEU A 635 -29.48 41.04 85.01
CA LEU A 635 -28.95 40.92 86.37
C LEU A 635 -28.22 42.19 86.80
N ALA A 636 -27.10 42.50 86.16
CA ALA A 636 -26.28 43.67 86.46
C ALA A 636 -25.59 44.18 85.20
N SER A 637 -25.36 45.50 85.16
CA SER A 637 -24.50 46.16 84.18
C SER A 637 -23.49 47.00 84.95
N ALA A 638 -22.21 46.83 84.65
CA ALA A 638 -21.11 47.59 85.25
C ALA A 638 -20.26 48.18 84.12
N GLU A 639 -19.88 49.44 84.27
CA GLU A 639 -19.03 50.16 83.32
C GLU A 639 -17.92 50.86 84.10
N GLU A 640 -16.67 50.54 83.77
CA GLU A 640 -15.49 51.14 84.36
C GLU A 640 -14.70 51.88 83.27
N VAL A 641 -14.36 53.15 83.51
CA VAL A 641 -13.65 54.00 82.55
C VAL A 641 -12.41 54.57 83.21
N GLY A 642 -11.23 54.25 82.67
CA GLY A 642 -9.95 54.53 83.33
C GLY A 642 -9.45 55.98 83.27
N LEU A 643 -9.95 56.81 82.36
CA LEU A 643 -9.49 58.20 82.19
C LEU A 643 -10.64 59.20 82.27
N SER A 644 -11.51 59.23 81.26
CA SER A 644 -12.63 60.16 81.21
C SER A 644 -13.84 59.55 80.54
N LYS A 645 -15.01 59.77 81.14
CA LYS A 645 -16.31 59.46 80.55
C LYS A 645 -17.04 60.78 80.29
N THR A 646 -17.40 61.00 79.03
CA THR A 646 -18.19 62.17 78.63
C THR A 646 -19.53 61.67 78.09
N THR A 647 -20.63 62.14 78.69
CA THR A 647 -21.98 61.86 78.21
C THR A 647 -22.61 63.16 77.75
N VAL A 648 -22.99 63.23 76.47
CA VAL A 648 -23.66 64.39 75.89
C VAL A 648 -25.05 63.97 75.45
N VAL A 649 -26.08 64.66 75.93
CA VAL A 649 -27.48 64.34 75.63
C VAL A 649 -28.18 65.59 75.12
N GLY A 650 -28.70 65.53 73.89
CA GLY A 650 -29.23 66.72 73.19
C GLY A 650 -30.61 67.19 73.65
N LYS A 651 -31.35 66.38 74.42
CA LYS A 651 -32.68 66.74 74.94
C LYS A 651 -32.84 66.39 76.42
N THR A 652 -33.07 65.12 76.70
CA THR A 652 -33.42 64.65 78.05
C THR A 652 -32.46 63.55 78.47
N TYR A 653 -31.71 63.80 79.55
CA TYR A 653 -30.95 62.78 80.23
C TYR A 653 -31.68 62.38 81.51
N THR A 654 -32.23 61.17 81.53
CA THR A 654 -32.97 60.64 82.69
C THR A 654 -32.16 59.52 83.31
N ILE A 655 -31.83 59.67 84.60
CA ILE A 655 -31.34 58.59 85.44
C ILE A 655 -32.43 58.27 86.43
N THR A 656 -32.90 57.03 86.43
CA THR A 656 -33.90 56.53 87.38
C THR A 656 -33.32 55.30 88.07
N ALA A 657 -33.25 55.31 89.39
CA ALA A 657 -32.93 54.14 90.18
C ALA A 657 -34.10 53.82 91.11
N GLY A 658 -34.33 52.54 91.39
CA GLY A 658 -35.42 52.11 92.27
C GLY A 658 -35.17 52.40 93.76
N ASP A 659 -33.90 52.49 94.16
CA ASP A 659 -33.53 52.68 95.57
C ASP A 659 -32.68 53.93 95.78
N ARG A 660 -31.53 54.04 95.10
CA ARG A 660 -30.55 55.10 95.34
C ARG A 660 -29.81 55.53 94.09
N ILE A 661 -29.67 56.84 93.89
CA ILE A 661 -28.70 57.44 92.97
C ILE A 661 -27.60 58.08 93.81
N GLU A 662 -26.35 57.65 93.65
CA GLU A 662 -25.17 58.28 94.26
C GLU A 662 -24.26 58.81 93.15
N LEU A 663 -23.99 60.11 93.16
CA LEU A 663 -22.92 60.73 92.38
C LEU A 663 -21.81 61.14 93.34
N LYS A 664 -20.64 60.52 93.21
CA LYS A 664 -19.52 60.72 94.12
C LYS A 664 -18.27 61.14 93.37
N THR A 665 -17.64 62.21 93.84
CA THR A 665 -16.34 62.69 93.36
C THR A 665 -15.45 62.95 94.57
N GLY A 666 -14.51 62.06 94.85
CA GLY A 666 -13.68 62.14 96.07
C GLY A 666 -14.55 62.12 97.34
N SER A 667 -14.44 63.17 98.15
CA SER A 667 -15.25 63.36 99.38
C SER A 667 -16.59 64.07 99.15
N ALA A 668 -16.86 64.57 97.95
CA ALA A 668 -18.13 65.20 97.61
C ALA A 668 -19.13 64.15 97.11
N VAL A 669 -20.37 64.23 97.59
CA VAL A 669 -21.42 63.31 97.20
C VAL A 669 -22.77 63.99 97.12
N LEU A 670 -23.52 63.63 96.08
CA LEU A 670 -24.95 63.83 95.97
C LEU A 670 -25.62 62.46 96.05
N ILE A 671 -26.49 62.27 97.04
CA ILE A 671 -27.29 61.06 97.20
C ILE A 671 -28.76 61.44 97.11
N MET A 672 -29.50 60.70 96.29
CA MET A 672 -30.95 60.74 96.26
C MET A 672 -31.48 59.35 96.60
N GLU A 673 -32.39 59.29 97.57
CA GLU A 673 -33.00 58.04 98.03
C GLU A 673 -34.47 57.96 97.59
N SER A 674 -34.99 56.74 97.48
CA SER A 674 -36.37 56.44 97.07
C SER A 674 -37.45 57.05 98.00
N ASN A 675 -37.09 57.34 99.26
CA ASN A 675 -37.95 58.03 100.24
C ASN A 675 -38.05 59.55 100.00
N GLY A 676 -37.37 60.10 99.00
CA GLY A 676 -37.35 61.52 98.66
C GLY A 676 -36.25 62.34 99.38
N HIS A 677 -35.41 61.69 100.19
CA HIS A 677 -34.32 62.35 100.89
C HIS A 677 -33.16 62.64 99.93
N ILE A 678 -32.73 63.91 99.89
CA ILE A 678 -31.60 64.35 99.09
C ILE A 678 -30.50 64.81 100.03
N THR A 679 -29.34 64.17 99.94
CA THR A 679 -28.14 64.56 100.70
C THR A 679 -27.13 65.18 99.75
N LEU A 680 -26.79 66.45 100.00
CA LEU A 680 -25.65 67.13 99.41
C LEU A 680 -24.58 67.24 100.49
N ARG A 681 -23.43 66.59 100.30
CA ARG A 681 -22.33 66.62 101.27
C ARG A 681 -21.00 66.91 100.57
N GLY A 682 -20.27 67.88 101.09
CA GLY A 682 -18.92 68.23 100.67
C GLY A 682 -18.18 68.94 101.80
N THR A 683 -16.87 69.10 101.66
CA THR A 683 -16.06 69.89 102.61
C THR A 683 -16.41 71.37 102.58
N GLN A 684 -16.99 71.85 101.47
CA GLN A 684 -17.50 73.19 101.29
C GLN A 684 -18.68 73.15 100.30
N LEU A 685 -19.79 73.80 100.63
CA LEU A 685 -21.00 73.86 99.81
C LEU A 685 -21.29 75.33 99.49
N LEU A 686 -21.17 75.68 98.21
CA LEU A 686 -21.52 77.00 97.70
C LEU A 686 -22.72 76.83 96.77
N ILE A 687 -23.83 77.48 97.11
CA ILE A 687 -25.04 77.53 96.28
C ILE A 687 -25.15 78.97 95.77
N GLU A 688 -24.82 79.17 94.50
CA GLU A 688 -24.73 80.49 93.88
C GLU A 688 -25.66 80.53 92.66
N GLY A 689 -26.44 81.61 92.51
CA GLY A 689 -27.36 81.80 91.40
C GLY A 689 -27.18 83.17 90.76
N SER A 690 -27.31 83.24 89.43
CA SER A 690 -27.27 84.51 88.67
C SER A 690 -28.62 85.26 88.69
N GLY A 691 -29.66 84.63 89.24
CA GLY A 691 -30.96 85.21 89.61
C GLY A 691 -31.32 84.87 91.06
N PRO A 692 -32.54 85.17 91.54
CA PRO A 692 -32.93 84.88 92.93
C PRO A 692 -32.89 83.38 93.20
N VAL A 693 -32.02 82.97 94.13
CA VAL A 693 -31.98 81.60 94.65
C VAL A 693 -33.15 81.44 95.63
N GLN A 694 -34.09 80.56 95.30
CA GLN A 694 -35.23 80.23 96.16
C GLN A 694 -35.05 78.82 96.71
N ILE A 695 -34.96 78.72 98.03
CA ILE A 695 -34.99 77.47 98.79
C ILE A 695 -36.31 77.49 99.55
N ASN A 696 -37.27 76.67 99.12
CA ASN A 696 -38.60 76.60 99.71
C ASN A 696 -38.81 75.22 100.33
N GLY A 697 -39.22 75.20 101.59
CA GLY A 697 -39.53 74.00 102.35
C GLY A 697 -40.47 74.36 103.50
N LYS A 698 -41.17 73.36 104.06
CA LYS A 698 -42.07 73.58 105.20
C LYS A 698 -41.30 74.10 106.43
N ASP A 699 -40.04 73.68 106.56
CA ASP A 699 -38.99 74.22 107.42
C ASP A 699 -37.68 74.23 106.61
N VAL A 700 -36.95 75.35 106.62
CA VAL A 700 -35.62 75.48 106.00
C VAL A 700 -34.66 75.92 107.10
N ASP A 701 -33.75 75.04 107.49
CA ASP A 701 -32.71 75.32 108.48
C ASP A 701 -31.38 75.57 107.75
N VAL A 702 -30.86 76.77 107.88
CA VAL A 702 -29.62 77.24 107.24
C VAL A 702 -28.66 77.59 108.37
N ASN A 703 -27.81 76.64 108.75
CA ASN A 703 -26.76 76.84 109.74
C ASN A 703 -25.38 76.55 109.14
#